data_AF-A0A7S4ASK0-F1
#
_entry.id   AF-A0A7S4ASK0-F1
#
_cell.length_a   1.000
_cell.length_b   1.000
_cell.length_c   1.000
_cell.angle_alpha   90.00
_cell.angle_beta   90.00
_cell.angle_gamma   90.00
#
_symmetry.space_group_name_H-M   'P 1'
#
loop_
_entity.id
_entity.type
_entity.pdbx_description
1 polymer ?
#
loop_
_entity_poly.entity_id
_entity_poly.type
_entity_poly.pdbx_seq_one_letter_code
_entity_poly.pdbx_strand_id
1 'polypeptide(L)'
;MMAATGTVKRTSRKQSGRRRNRIGVIPSTDFAKMCLLSLAVALAATTTTTQTAAFLPPLPNTRHARVLCSTASSSSSETKSSNKRPDVVSALSESLAELVVGRIKDRSATLGKEHAKMFGLDGDDDDDDDEQTSAGLFALMDAIKNTLGTDGSLGLSGHPLILRKAELEGAMGSSSSSSSAILFEKAFTMKDLEKALDDDFLDAQRGSTDNRKGWAISPVSVPKGDSFEEARMTYQDVQAALEKGTVIFNAFGAHVPKLAEPCLAVTDATDTPNAVNLYVTAFGKRTSAPPHTDKQDVVVVQTSGKKHWRVYAPTEPSQKPNADVFARGKGTDSLPLHVLETMDGDNLLLETDLNPGDVLFIPAGFPHTTGTVHEEEGDATEDKTSVHLTFNIDTHVWELDYLNARRLALRRANIADAALGQSRDEDNIYAGRVNQLPTDLHREILAEFPLGFLSDDTVAADFDPNASVDAVTAKLKQISEAVDPEIFKAVDDSVWKETVEELRTKGKELLEIHRDMYLAAMEEGQIRKAEDAMTAHLQKDGQKRAMTEERMQRLSLFRVQRYYEKISAVKTALLQWSYDGKTKGSSGESAKAALPDNWAFVLPIKVGDQVEADLGGAFFPATIARVLPNEMGYDVNFFDGDKESGMERGLIKLLKPPELAGGDDDVDTSNMTPKQLKRWKKAQQKKK
;
A
#
# COMPACT_ATOMS: atom_id res chain seq x y z
N MET A 1 80.69 -25.32 -8.78
CA MET A 1 81.14 -23.96 -8.41
C MET A 1 79.88 -23.15 -8.15
N MET A 2 79.63 -22.56 -6.98
CA MET A 2 80.33 -21.41 -6.36
C MET A 2 80.32 -20.21 -7.33
N ALA A 3 79.46 -19.19 -7.13
CA ALA A 3 79.59 -18.05 -6.18
C ALA A 3 80.05 -16.79 -6.95
N ALA A 4 79.75 -15.52 -6.62
CA ALA A 4 78.75 -14.85 -5.75
C ALA A 4 78.27 -13.56 -6.52
N THR A 5 77.73 -12.43 -6.04
CA THR A 5 77.46 -11.73 -4.74
C THR A 5 76.44 -10.59 -5.07
N GLY A 6 75.62 -9.98 -4.21
CA GLY A 6 75.24 -10.18 -2.80
C GLY A 6 74.93 -8.83 -2.09
N THR A 7 73.96 -8.81 -1.14
CA THR A 7 73.58 -7.64 -0.27
C THR A 7 73.00 -6.40 -1.00
N VAL A 8 72.19 -5.50 -0.40
CA VAL A 8 71.91 -5.11 1.01
C VAL A 8 70.39 -5.03 1.31
N LYS A 9 69.97 -5.16 2.58
CA LYS A 9 68.56 -5.03 3.05
C LYS A 9 68.15 -3.58 3.36
N ARG A 10 66.85 -3.28 3.23
CA ARG A 10 66.13 -2.38 4.16
C ARG A 10 64.80 -3.02 4.61
N THR A 11 64.23 -2.54 5.72
CA THR A 11 63.37 -3.36 6.60
C THR A 11 61.88 -2.99 6.57
N SER A 12 61.00 -3.98 6.54
CA SER A 12 59.60 -3.88 6.97
C SER A 12 59.39 -4.45 8.39
N ARG A 13 58.32 -4.05 9.08
CA ARG A 13 58.01 -4.43 10.48
C ARG A 13 56.55 -4.91 10.60
N LYS A 14 56.29 -5.84 11.52
CA LYS A 14 55.04 -6.62 11.63
C LYS A 14 53.84 -5.87 12.23
N GLN A 15 52.65 -6.23 11.76
CA GLN A 15 51.36 -6.42 12.49
C GLN A 15 50.44 -7.25 11.56
N SER A 16 49.32 -7.87 11.98
CA SER A 16 49.05 -8.74 13.14
C SER A 16 47.80 -9.59 12.81
N GLY A 17 47.70 -10.84 13.29
CA GLY A 17 46.73 -11.82 12.77
C GLY A 17 45.26 -11.59 13.14
N ARG A 18 44.33 -12.03 12.27
CA ARG A 18 42.87 -12.05 12.49
C ARG A 18 42.38 -13.47 12.80
N ARG A 19 41.45 -13.63 13.75
CA ARG A 19 40.77 -14.91 14.02
C ARG A 19 39.68 -15.19 12.98
N ARG A 20 39.42 -16.46 12.68
CA ARG A 20 38.18 -16.90 12.01
C ARG A 20 37.09 -17.10 13.06
N ASN A 21 35.94 -16.46 12.89
CA ASN A 21 34.71 -16.87 13.60
C ASN A 21 34.07 -18.03 12.83
N ARG A 22 33.46 -18.97 13.56
CA ARG A 22 32.44 -19.87 12.99
C ARG A 22 31.09 -19.20 13.17
N ILE A 23 30.27 -19.19 12.12
CA ILE A 23 28.83 -18.92 12.24
C ILE A 23 28.18 -20.20 12.79
N GLY A 24 27.17 -20.06 13.64
CA GLY A 24 26.43 -21.20 14.20
C GLY A 24 25.32 -21.64 13.25
N VAL A 25 25.19 -22.96 13.04
CA VAL A 25 24.05 -23.55 12.33
C VAL A 25 22.84 -23.58 13.27
N ILE A 26 21.69 -23.13 12.79
CA ILE A 26 20.41 -23.19 13.51
C ILE A 26 19.68 -24.48 13.10
N PRO A 27 19.06 -25.24 14.04
CA PRO A 27 18.28 -26.43 13.67
C PRO A 27 17.03 -26.08 12.84
N SER A 28 16.74 -26.88 11.82
CA SER A 28 15.59 -26.68 10.92
C SER A 28 14.23 -26.57 11.62
N THR A 29 14.07 -27.23 12.77
CA THR A 29 12.85 -27.18 13.60
C THR A 29 12.56 -25.82 14.25
N ASP A 30 13.55 -24.93 14.34
CA ASP A 30 13.31 -23.55 14.76
C ASP A 30 13.20 -22.59 13.57
N PHE A 31 13.71 -22.96 12.39
CA PHE A 31 13.51 -22.20 11.15
C PHE A 31 12.03 -22.14 10.76
N ALA A 32 11.31 -23.28 10.77
CA ALA A 32 9.87 -23.31 10.50
C ALA A 32 9.06 -22.41 11.46
N LYS A 33 9.44 -22.36 12.74
CA LYS A 33 8.82 -21.46 13.73
C LYS A 33 9.15 -19.99 13.48
N MET A 34 10.39 -19.68 13.08
CA MET A 34 10.78 -18.33 12.68
C MET A 34 9.98 -17.86 11.46
N CYS A 35 9.80 -18.71 10.45
CA CYS A 35 8.90 -18.43 9.31
C CYS A 35 7.46 -18.16 9.77
N LEU A 36 6.91 -19.00 10.66
CA LEU A 36 5.56 -18.80 11.19
C LEU A 36 5.42 -17.53 12.06
N LEU A 37 6.46 -17.12 12.80
CA LEU A 37 6.48 -15.84 13.52
C LEU A 37 6.58 -14.64 12.57
N SER A 38 7.51 -14.66 11.60
CA SER A 38 7.62 -13.61 10.57
C SER A 38 6.32 -13.49 9.76
N LEU A 39 5.66 -14.60 9.46
CA LEU A 39 4.37 -14.61 8.77
C LEU A 39 3.22 -14.09 9.66
N ALA A 40 3.22 -14.38 10.96
CA ALA A 40 2.29 -13.75 11.90
C ALA A 40 2.51 -12.23 11.99
N VAL A 41 3.75 -11.75 11.90
CA VAL A 41 4.08 -10.31 11.83
C VAL A 41 3.68 -9.70 10.48
N ALA A 42 3.87 -10.41 9.36
CA ALA A 42 3.42 -9.96 8.04
C ALA A 42 1.89 -9.89 7.92
N LEU A 43 1.18 -10.88 8.49
CA LEU A 43 -0.28 -10.85 8.62
C LEU A 43 -0.75 -9.72 9.55
N ALA A 44 -0.05 -9.45 10.64
CA ALA A 44 -0.34 -8.29 11.49
C ALA A 44 -0.17 -6.98 10.72
N ALA A 45 0.97 -6.77 10.06
CA ALA A 45 1.28 -5.56 9.30
C ALA A 45 0.32 -5.32 8.12
N THR A 46 -0.18 -6.37 7.48
CA THR A 46 -1.18 -6.27 6.39
C THR A 46 -2.62 -6.18 6.90
N THR A 47 -2.92 -6.59 8.13
CA THR A 47 -4.26 -6.40 8.73
C THR A 47 -4.44 -5.04 9.42
N THR A 48 -3.36 -4.40 9.89
CA THR A 48 -3.41 -3.10 10.59
C THR A 48 -4.04 -1.94 9.81
N THR A 49 -4.25 -2.06 8.49
CA THR A 49 -4.92 -1.02 7.69
C THR A 49 -6.44 -1.17 7.59
N THR A 50 -7.05 -2.32 7.96
CA THR A 50 -8.50 -2.56 7.72
C THR A 50 -9.25 -3.47 8.74
N GLN A 51 -9.30 -3.07 10.02
CA GLN A 51 -10.38 -3.39 11.00
C GLN A 51 -10.13 -2.55 12.28
N THR A 52 -11.10 -1.88 12.92
CA THR A 52 -12.34 -2.38 13.56
C THR A 52 -13.46 -1.32 13.44
N ALA A 53 -14.77 -1.59 13.30
CA ALA A 53 -15.72 -2.56 13.85
C ALA A 53 -16.59 -2.00 15.01
N ALA A 54 -17.90 -1.84 14.77
CA ALA A 54 -18.92 -1.56 15.78
C ALA A 54 -20.28 -2.15 15.34
N PHE A 55 -20.93 -2.94 16.20
CA PHE A 55 -22.21 -3.61 15.95
C PHE A 55 -23.28 -3.15 16.94
N LEU A 56 -24.49 -2.83 16.48
CA LEU A 56 -25.74 -3.01 17.24
C LEU A 56 -26.91 -3.33 16.28
N PRO A 57 -27.91 -4.14 16.69
CA PRO A 57 -28.96 -4.65 15.80
C PRO A 57 -30.29 -3.87 15.87
N PRO A 58 -31.03 -3.75 14.75
CA PRO A 58 -32.45 -3.40 14.75
C PRO A 58 -33.37 -4.64 14.79
N LEU A 59 -34.47 -4.56 15.54
CA LEU A 59 -35.51 -5.59 15.62
C LEU A 59 -36.40 -5.61 14.34
N PRO A 60 -37.06 -6.74 14.02
CA PRO A 60 -37.77 -6.91 12.75
C PRO A 60 -39.06 -6.10 12.68
N ASN A 61 -39.29 -5.45 11.53
CA ASN A 61 -40.54 -4.73 11.26
C ASN A 61 -41.12 -5.18 9.91
N THR A 62 -42.22 -5.94 9.95
CA THR A 62 -42.81 -6.61 8.79
C THR A 62 -43.76 -5.69 8.02
N ARG A 63 -43.42 -5.37 6.75
CA ARG A 63 -44.41 -4.89 5.77
C ARG A 63 -44.21 -5.56 4.41
N HIS A 64 -45.18 -6.38 4.02
CA HIS A 64 -45.25 -6.92 2.67
C HIS A 64 -45.61 -5.82 1.67
N ALA A 65 -44.81 -5.70 0.60
CA ALA A 65 -45.20 -5.01 -0.63
C ALA A 65 -45.19 -6.05 -1.76
N ARG A 66 -46.36 -6.40 -2.31
CA ARG A 66 -46.45 -7.15 -3.56
C ARG A 66 -46.12 -6.21 -4.71
N VAL A 67 -45.08 -6.54 -5.48
CA VAL A 67 -44.93 -6.02 -6.85
C VAL A 67 -45.36 -7.13 -7.81
N LEU A 68 -46.17 -6.77 -8.81
CA LEU A 68 -46.80 -7.72 -9.72
C LEU A 68 -45.87 -8.04 -10.90
N CYS A 69 -45.65 -9.32 -11.18
CA CYS A 69 -45.07 -9.74 -12.46
C CYS A 69 -46.06 -9.44 -13.59
N SER A 70 -45.67 -8.56 -14.52
CA SER A 70 -46.36 -8.38 -15.80
C SER A 70 -45.60 -9.15 -16.88
N THR A 71 -46.05 -10.37 -17.19
CA THR A 71 -45.47 -11.19 -18.25
C THR A 71 -46.02 -10.75 -19.61
N ALA A 72 -45.22 -10.02 -20.39
CA ALA A 72 -45.51 -9.72 -21.79
C ALA A 72 -44.54 -10.49 -22.69
N SER A 73 -45.03 -11.56 -23.32
CA SER A 73 -44.25 -12.38 -24.26
C SER A 73 -44.46 -11.91 -25.70
N SER A 74 -43.41 -11.44 -26.36
CA SER A 74 -43.37 -11.18 -27.81
C SER A 74 -42.23 -11.98 -28.44
N SER A 75 -42.58 -12.97 -29.27
CA SER A 75 -41.62 -13.82 -29.97
C SER A 75 -41.28 -13.25 -31.35
N SER A 76 -40.03 -12.81 -31.54
CA SER A 76 -39.41 -12.61 -32.85
C SER A 76 -38.13 -13.46 -32.93
N SER A 77 -37.99 -14.23 -34.02
CA SER A 77 -36.83 -15.09 -34.25
C SER A 77 -35.76 -14.32 -35.02
N GLU A 78 -34.90 -13.60 -34.30
CA GLU A 78 -33.77 -12.89 -34.89
C GLU A 78 -32.50 -13.74 -34.87
N THR A 79 -31.77 -13.70 -35.99
CA THR A 79 -30.47 -14.38 -36.14
C THR A 79 -29.43 -13.75 -35.23
N LYS A 80 -28.67 -14.57 -34.50
CA LYS A 80 -27.54 -14.11 -33.67
C LYS A 80 -26.40 -13.53 -34.52
N SER A 81 -26.52 -12.26 -34.85
CA SER A 81 -25.36 -11.37 -34.97
C SER A 81 -24.71 -11.23 -33.59
N SER A 82 -23.38 -11.28 -33.51
CA SER A 82 -22.65 -10.90 -32.30
C SER A 82 -22.69 -9.38 -32.17
N ASN A 83 -23.81 -8.88 -31.63
CA ASN A 83 -23.98 -7.47 -31.28
C ASN A 83 -23.14 -7.15 -30.03
N LYS A 84 -21.81 -7.13 -30.20
CA LYS A 84 -20.89 -6.61 -29.20
C LYS A 84 -21.35 -5.17 -28.89
N ARG A 85 -21.58 -4.87 -27.61
CA ARG A 85 -21.94 -3.52 -27.18
C ARG A 85 -20.79 -2.58 -27.57
N PRO A 86 -21.05 -1.44 -28.23
CA PRO A 86 -19.99 -0.47 -28.50
C PRO A 86 -19.43 0.03 -27.16
N ASP A 87 -18.14 0.37 -27.15
CA ASP A 87 -17.53 1.02 -26.00
C ASP A 87 -18.25 2.34 -25.70
N VAL A 88 -18.43 2.65 -24.42
CA VAL A 88 -18.74 4.01 -23.99
C VAL A 88 -17.40 4.65 -23.66
N VAL A 89 -17.02 5.68 -24.40
CA VAL A 89 -15.84 6.50 -24.13
C VAL A 89 -16.28 7.95 -24.27
N SER A 90 -16.00 8.78 -23.28
CA SER A 90 -16.34 10.20 -23.35
C SER A 90 -15.35 10.98 -24.22
N ALA A 91 -15.77 12.07 -24.85
CA ALA A 91 -14.89 12.89 -25.70
C ALA A 91 -13.67 13.47 -24.93
N LEU A 92 -13.76 13.64 -23.61
CA LEU A 92 -12.61 14.03 -22.78
C LEU A 92 -11.62 12.86 -22.59
N SER A 93 -12.12 11.64 -22.42
CA SER A 93 -11.30 10.42 -22.39
C SER A 93 -10.55 10.22 -23.71
N GLU A 94 -11.21 10.46 -24.85
CA GLU A 94 -10.59 10.40 -26.19
C GLU A 94 -9.51 11.50 -26.33
N SER A 95 -9.83 12.75 -26.00
CA SER A 95 -8.89 13.87 -26.12
C SER A 95 -7.65 13.73 -25.22
N LEU A 96 -7.80 13.17 -24.00
CA LEU A 96 -6.65 12.92 -23.13
C LEU A 96 -5.81 11.73 -23.62
N ALA A 97 -6.44 10.69 -24.18
CA ALA A 97 -5.73 9.59 -24.82
C ALA A 97 -4.88 10.05 -26.01
N GLU A 98 -5.43 10.89 -26.90
CA GLU A 98 -4.67 11.49 -28.01
C GLU A 98 -3.43 12.28 -27.54
N LEU A 99 -3.57 13.05 -26.46
CA LEU A 99 -2.46 13.84 -25.88
C LEU A 99 -1.36 12.93 -25.30
N VAL A 100 -1.73 11.88 -24.56
CA VAL A 100 -0.77 10.90 -24.00
C VAL A 100 -0.06 10.14 -25.13
N VAL A 101 -0.79 9.65 -26.14
CA VAL A 101 -0.21 8.96 -27.32
C VAL A 101 0.74 9.90 -28.09
N GLY A 102 0.38 11.18 -28.22
CA GLY A 102 1.26 12.21 -28.77
C GLY A 102 2.56 12.38 -27.97
N ARG A 103 2.46 12.50 -26.64
CA ARG A 103 3.63 12.66 -25.76
C ARG A 103 4.56 11.44 -25.78
N ILE A 104 4.01 10.22 -25.84
CA ILE A 104 4.76 8.98 -26.05
C ILE A 104 5.60 9.08 -27.33
N LYS A 105 4.96 9.42 -28.44
CA LYS A 105 5.57 9.47 -29.77
C LYS A 105 6.63 10.57 -29.90
N ASP A 106 6.38 11.74 -29.34
CA ASP A 106 7.24 12.92 -29.51
C ASP A 106 8.46 12.92 -28.56
N ARG A 107 8.35 12.29 -27.37
CA ARG A 107 9.47 12.25 -26.41
C ARG A 107 9.59 10.96 -25.59
N SER A 108 8.51 10.48 -24.98
CA SER A 108 8.64 9.51 -23.87
C SER A 108 9.11 8.13 -24.33
N ALA A 109 8.79 7.71 -25.56
CA ALA A 109 9.31 6.47 -26.17
C ALA A 109 10.83 6.48 -26.41
N THR A 110 11.44 7.67 -26.49
CA THR A 110 12.91 7.81 -26.53
C THR A 110 13.48 7.72 -25.12
N LEU A 111 12.86 8.39 -24.14
CA LEU A 111 13.27 8.34 -22.74
C LEU A 111 13.21 6.91 -22.16
N GLY A 112 12.20 6.12 -22.49
CA GLY A 112 12.10 4.72 -22.06
C GLY A 112 13.23 3.83 -22.58
N LYS A 113 13.70 4.08 -23.81
CA LYS A 113 14.84 3.36 -24.41
C LYS A 113 16.18 3.87 -23.84
N GLU A 114 16.29 5.16 -23.53
CA GLU A 114 17.40 5.72 -22.76
C GLU A 114 17.46 5.13 -21.33
N HIS A 115 16.30 4.90 -20.70
CA HIS A 115 16.19 4.28 -19.36
C HIS A 115 16.58 2.80 -19.36
N ALA A 116 16.01 1.98 -20.24
CA ALA A 116 16.33 0.54 -20.32
C ALA A 116 17.84 0.31 -20.55
N LYS A 117 18.45 1.12 -21.44
CA LYS A 117 19.90 1.14 -21.69
C LYS A 117 20.75 1.46 -20.44
N MET A 118 20.25 2.26 -19.49
CA MET A 118 21.00 2.51 -18.24
C MET A 118 21.14 1.27 -17.35
N PHE A 119 20.23 0.30 -17.49
CA PHE A 119 20.26 -0.97 -16.75
C PHE A 119 20.91 -2.12 -17.56
N GLY A 120 21.39 -1.84 -18.77
CA GLY A 120 22.10 -2.81 -19.62
C GLY A 120 21.18 -3.81 -20.32
N LEU A 121 19.96 -3.38 -20.64
CA LEU A 121 18.92 -4.21 -21.25
C LEU A 121 18.95 -4.18 -22.80
N ASP A 122 19.83 -3.38 -23.38
CA ASP A 122 19.98 -3.17 -24.83
C ASP A 122 20.95 -4.16 -25.50
N GLY A 123 20.92 -5.43 -25.09
CA GLY A 123 21.84 -6.49 -25.53
C GLY A 123 21.20 -7.56 -26.41
N ASP A 124 21.99 -8.17 -27.31
CA ASP A 124 21.55 -9.21 -28.28
C ASP A 124 21.19 -10.59 -27.64
N ASP A 125 20.69 -10.64 -26.40
CA ASP A 125 20.26 -11.88 -25.72
C ASP A 125 18.75 -12.16 -25.97
N ASP A 126 18.33 -13.43 -25.99
CA ASP A 126 16.97 -13.89 -26.41
C ASP A 126 15.76 -13.42 -25.53
N ASP A 127 15.91 -12.41 -24.66
CA ASP A 127 14.90 -11.89 -23.72
C ASP A 127 14.23 -10.56 -24.21
N ASP A 128 14.24 -10.29 -25.53
CA ASP A 128 13.67 -9.10 -26.23
C ASP A 128 12.36 -8.51 -25.65
N ASP A 129 11.44 -9.37 -25.18
CA ASP A 129 10.10 -8.98 -24.69
C ASP A 129 10.15 -8.25 -23.32
N ASP A 130 11.12 -8.58 -22.45
CA ASP A 130 11.24 -7.95 -21.12
C ASP A 130 11.78 -6.50 -21.26
N GLU A 131 12.76 -6.24 -22.14
CA GLU A 131 13.26 -4.86 -22.43
C GLU A 131 12.11 -3.97 -22.95
N GLN A 132 11.37 -4.46 -23.94
CA GLN A 132 10.26 -3.73 -24.55
C GLN A 132 9.15 -3.41 -23.55
N THR A 133 8.87 -4.34 -22.62
CA THR A 133 7.92 -4.12 -21.52
C THR A 133 8.37 -2.95 -20.63
N SER A 134 9.60 -2.96 -20.15
CA SER A 134 10.12 -1.94 -19.22
C SER A 134 10.29 -0.57 -19.88
N ALA A 135 10.87 -0.52 -21.08
CA ALA A 135 10.99 0.70 -21.87
C ALA A 135 9.61 1.30 -22.22
N GLY A 136 8.64 0.44 -22.53
CA GLY A 136 7.26 0.83 -22.79
C GLY A 136 6.55 1.38 -21.57
N LEU A 137 6.74 0.77 -20.39
CA LEU A 137 6.16 1.25 -19.13
C LEU A 137 6.77 2.59 -18.69
N PHE A 138 8.07 2.78 -18.84
CA PHE A 138 8.69 4.09 -18.61
C PHE A 138 8.05 5.15 -19.52
N ALA A 139 7.97 4.87 -20.83
CA ALA A 139 7.42 5.79 -21.82
C ALA A 139 5.95 6.15 -21.55
N LEU A 140 5.14 5.16 -21.17
CA LEU A 140 3.74 5.31 -20.78
C LEU A 140 3.59 6.21 -19.55
N MET A 141 4.35 5.94 -18.49
CA MET A 141 4.20 6.63 -17.20
C MET A 141 4.79 8.04 -17.22
N ASP A 142 5.88 8.26 -17.96
CA ASP A 142 6.38 9.61 -18.26
C ASP A 142 5.31 10.39 -19.03
N ALA A 143 4.73 9.84 -20.10
CA ALA A 143 3.67 10.52 -20.85
C ALA A 143 2.44 10.85 -19.98
N ILE A 144 1.96 9.91 -19.16
CA ILE A 144 0.86 10.15 -18.20
C ILE A 144 1.19 11.28 -17.23
N LYS A 145 2.38 11.27 -16.61
CA LYS A 145 2.86 12.35 -15.73
C LYS A 145 2.93 13.70 -16.44
N ASN A 146 3.49 13.73 -17.65
CA ASN A 146 3.76 14.92 -18.46
C ASN A 146 2.50 15.50 -19.15
N THR A 147 1.36 14.82 -19.07
CA THR A 147 0.10 15.24 -19.70
C THR A 147 -1.04 15.39 -18.70
N LEU A 148 -1.18 14.47 -17.74
CA LEU A 148 -2.25 14.55 -16.74
C LEU A 148 -1.82 15.33 -15.48
N GLY A 149 -0.54 15.25 -15.10
CA GLY A 149 -0.01 15.91 -13.91
C GLY A 149 0.08 17.44 -14.01
N THR A 150 0.36 17.97 -15.20
CA THR A 150 0.42 19.43 -15.47
C THR A 150 -0.96 20.08 -15.53
N ASP A 151 -1.94 19.34 -16.03
CA ASP A 151 -3.27 19.86 -16.39
C ASP A 151 -4.30 19.60 -15.27
N GLY A 152 -3.85 19.16 -14.09
CA GLY A 152 -4.70 18.86 -12.93
C GLY A 152 -5.64 17.67 -13.15
N SER A 153 -5.30 16.77 -14.08
CA SER A 153 -6.13 15.64 -14.51
C SER A 153 -5.88 14.34 -13.72
N LEU A 154 -5.54 14.48 -12.43
CA LEU A 154 -5.35 13.40 -11.46
C LEU A 154 -6.35 13.54 -10.30
N GLY A 155 -6.46 12.50 -9.47
CA GLY A 155 -7.31 12.46 -8.29
C GLY A 155 -8.78 12.79 -8.59
N LEU A 156 -9.42 13.51 -7.67
CA LEU A 156 -10.83 13.91 -7.79
C LEU A 156 -11.11 14.99 -8.86
N SER A 157 -10.06 15.51 -9.51
CA SER A 157 -10.13 16.43 -10.65
C SER A 157 -9.86 15.74 -12.00
N GLY A 158 -9.37 14.50 -11.97
CA GLY A 158 -8.98 13.74 -13.14
C GLY A 158 -10.12 13.17 -13.95
N HIS A 159 -9.77 12.39 -14.98
CA HIS A 159 -10.73 11.75 -15.86
C HIS A 159 -10.19 10.43 -16.42
N PRO A 160 -10.98 9.34 -16.49
CA PRO A 160 -10.50 8.05 -16.99
C PRO A 160 -10.28 8.08 -18.51
N LEU A 161 -9.25 7.38 -18.97
CA LEU A 161 -8.91 7.24 -20.39
C LEU A 161 -8.45 5.81 -20.73
N ILE A 162 -8.52 5.45 -22.00
CA ILE A 162 -8.06 4.17 -22.54
C ILE A 162 -7.07 4.41 -23.67
N LEU A 163 -6.03 3.58 -23.72
CA LEU A 163 -4.99 3.58 -24.75
C LEU A 163 -4.98 2.16 -25.35
N ARG A 164 -5.23 2.04 -26.66
CA ARG A 164 -5.28 0.72 -27.31
C ARG A 164 -3.89 0.23 -27.69
N LYS A 165 -3.70 -1.09 -27.67
CA LYS A 165 -2.43 -1.76 -28.03
C LYS A 165 -1.79 -1.17 -29.29
N ALA A 166 -2.56 -1.05 -30.37
CA ALA A 166 -2.06 -0.59 -31.68
C ALA A 166 -1.66 0.90 -31.70
N GLU A 167 -2.24 1.74 -30.84
CA GLU A 167 -1.88 3.16 -30.71
C GLU A 167 -0.54 3.30 -29.96
N LEU A 168 -0.37 2.52 -28.90
CA LEU A 168 0.86 2.44 -28.10
C LEU A 168 2.03 1.90 -28.95
N GLU A 169 1.82 0.78 -29.65
CA GLU A 169 2.82 0.19 -30.56
C GLU A 169 3.16 1.15 -31.72
N GLY A 170 2.17 1.85 -32.27
CA GLY A 170 2.37 2.87 -33.31
C GLY A 170 3.14 4.11 -32.80
N ALA A 171 2.93 4.52 -31.56
CA ALA A 171 3.62 5.66 -30.95
C ALA A 171 5.05 5.34 -30.52
N MET A 172 5.30 4.13 -29.98
CA MET A 172 6.64 3.72 -29.51
C MET A 172 7.57 3.24 -30.63
N GLY A 173 7.06 3.17 -31.87
CA GLY A 173 7.83 2.80 -33.06
C GLY A 173 7.96 1.29 -33.28
N SER A 174 7.05 0.49 -32.71
CA SER A 174 7.07 -0.97 -32.68
C SER A 174 6.71 -1.64 -34.03
N SER A 175 6.90 -0.94 -35.15
CA SER A 175 6.66 -1.46 -36.51
C SER A 175 7.66 -0.86 -37.52
N SER A 176 8.28 -1.63 -38.43
CA SER A 176 8.26 -3.10 -38.57
C SER A 176 9.41 -3.62 -39.45
N SER A 177 10.11 -4.67 -39.02
CA SER A 177 10.70 -5.66 -39.93
C SER A 177 11.04 -6.97 -39.22
N SER A 178 10.28 -8.03 -39.53
CA SER A 178 10.43 -9.46 -39.16
C SER A 178 9.84 -9.98 -37.84
N SER A 179 9.63 -9.15 -36.81
CA SER A 179 8.79 -9.48 -35.65
C SER A 179 7.66 -8.46 -35.47
N SER A 180 6.58 -8.88 -34.81
CA SER A 180 5.61 -7.96 -34.21
C SER A 180 6.06 -7.74 -32.77
N ALA A 181 6.69 -6.60 -32.49
CA ALA A 181 7.14 -6.22 -31.16
C ALA A 181 5.96 -6.27 -30.17
N ILE A 182 6.10 -7.02 -29.07
CA ILE A 182 5.01 -7.29 -28.11
C ILE A 182 5.21 -6.39 -26.90
N LEU A 183 4.45 -5.30 -26.81
CA LEU A 183 4.72 -4.27 -25.79
C LEU A 183 4.30 -4.68 -24.37
N PHE A 184 3.03 -5.04 -24.17
CA PHE A 184 2.47 -5.37 -22.83
C PHE A 184 1.63 -6.66 -22.79
N GLU A 185 1.28 -7.22 -23.96
CA GLU A 185 0.68 -8.55 -24.04
C GLU A 185 1.70 -9.58 -23.51
N LYS A 186 1.25 -10.56 -22.70
CA LYS A 186 2.08 -11.63 -22.11
C LYS A 186 3.23 -11.18 -21.18
N ALA A 187 3.41 -9.88 -20.92
CA ALA A 187 4.37 -9.35 -19.93
C ALA A 187 4.30 -10.11 -18.59
N PHE A 188 3.08 -10.47 -18.14
CA PHE A 188 2.88 -11.47 -17.09
C PHE A 188 1.73 -12.43 -17.39
N THR A 189 1.97 -13.74 -17.28
CA THR A 189 1.02 -14.81 -17.62
C THR A 189 0.74 -15.75 -16.43
N MET A 190 -0.24 -16.64 -16.59
CA MET A 190 -0.50 -17.73 -15.63
C MET A 190 0.70 -18.70 -15.46
N LYS A 191 1.55 -18.84 -16.48
CA LYS A 191 2.79 -19.64 -16.40
C LYS A 191 3.87 -18.93 -15.57
N ASP A 192 3.99 -17.60 -15.72
CA ASP A 192 4.88 -16.80 -14.85
C ASP A 192 4.40 -16.87 -13.38
N LEU A 193 3.08 -16.89 -13.16
CA LEU A 193 2.50 -17.06 -11.82
C LEU A 193 2.79 -18.43 -11.21
N GLU A 194 2.58 -19.52 -11.96
CA GLU A 194 2.91 -20.88 -11.50
C GLU A 194 4.41 -20.98 -11.13
N LYS A 195 5.29 -20.41 -11.96
CA LYS A 195 6.74 -20.34 -11.68
C LYS A 195 7.02 -19.51 -10.42
N ALA A 196 6.39 -18.34 -10.26
CA ALA A 196 6.60 -17.48 -9.10
C ALA A 196 6.17 -18.15 -7.77
N LEU A 197 5.10 -18.94 -7.80
CA LEU A 197 4.62 -19.73 -6.65
C LEU A 197 5.55 -20.92 -6.33
N ASP A 198 6.20 -21.52 -7.34
CA ASP A 198 7.21 -22.56 -7.15
C ASP A 198 8.58 -22.00 -6.69
N ASP A 199 8.92 -20.77 -7.09
CA ASP A 199 10.20 -20.10 -6.76
C ASP A 199 10.20 -19.34 -5.43
N ASP A 200 9.10 -18.70 -5.01
CA ASP A 200 9.08 -17.79 -3.85
C ASP A 200 7.95 -18.07 -2.83
N PHE A 201 8.00 -17.42 -1.65
CA PHE A 201 6.91 -17.46 -0.68
C PHE A 201 5.98 -16.26 -0.93
N LEU A 202 4.77 -16.52 -1.43
CA LEU A 202 3.83 -15.50 -1.88
C LEU A 202 2.48 -15.66 -1.17
N ASP A 203 1.94 -14.55 -0.67
CA ASP A 203 0.59 -14.46 -0.13
C ASP A 203 -0.36 -13.82 -1.15
N ALA A 204 -1.61 -14.26 -1.17
CA ALA A 204 -2.66 -13.67 -2.00
C ALA A 204 -4.02 -13.64 -1.31
N GLN A 205 -4.85 -12.70 -1.76
CA GLN A 205 -6.22 -12.50 -1.31
C GLN A 205 -7.19 -12.82 -2.46
N ARG A 206 -8.44 -13.14 -2.13
CA ARG A 206 -9.51 -13.38 -3.11
C ARG A 206 -10.74 -12.55 -2.78
N GLY A 207 -11.06 -11.62 -3.66
CA GLY A 207 -12.19 -10.70 -3.54
C GLY A 207 -13.56 -11.37 -3.63
N SER A 208 -14.56 -10.77 -2.97
CA SER A 208 -15.96 -11.21 -2.97
C SER A 208 -16.74 -10.71 -4.20
N THR A 209 -17.72 -11.49 -4.66
CA THR A 209 -18.55 -11.18 -5.84
C THR A 209 -19.99 -10.77 -5.50
N ASP A 210 -20.28 -10.38 -4.25
CA ASP A 210 -21.62 -9.96 -3.81
C ASP A 210 -21.83 -8.43 -3.94
N ASN A 211 -22.32 -7.99 -5.10
CA ASN A 211 -22.54 -6.58 -5.46
C ASN A 211 -23.58 -5.82 -4.58
N ARG A 212 -24.09 -6.44 -3.51
CA ARG A 212 -24.99 -5.82 -2.51
C ARG A 212 -24.24 -5.36 -1.25
N LYS A 213 -22.94 -5.61 -1.17
CA LYS A 213 -22.05 -5.29 -0.04
C LYS A 213 -20.84 -4.50 -0.53
N GLY A 214 -20.03 -4.00 0.40
CA GLY A 214 -18.67 -3.60 0.08
C GLY A 214 -17.83 -4.81 -0.34
N TRP A 215 -16.78 -4.57 -1.13
CA TRP A 215 -15.83 -5.58 -1.52
C TRP A 215 -15.11 -6.10 -0.29
N ALA A 216 -15.27 -7.39 -0.02
CA ALA A 216 -14.61 -8.09 1.05
C ALA A 216 -13.54 -9.03 0.48
N ILE A 217 -12.36 -8.98 1.07
CA ILE A 217 -11.22 -9.83 0.73
C ILE A 217 -11.11 -11.00 1.73
N SER A 218 -10.42 -12.07 1.34
CA SER A 218 -10.13 -13.23 2.20
C SER A 218 -8.81 -13.85 1.73
N PRO A 219 -7.99 -14.47 2.58
CA PRO A 219 -6.79 -15.18 2.11
C PRO A 219 -7.15 -16.31 1.13
N VAL A 220 -6.33 -16.51 0.10
CA VAL A 220 -6.44 -17.64 -0.85
C VAL A 220 -6.16 -18.96 -0.14
N SER A 221 -5.06 -18.99 0.62
CA SER A 221 -4.68 -20.08 1.52
C SER A 221 -4.23 -19.52 2.87
N VAL A 222 -4.32 -20.36 3.90
CA VAL A 222 -3.50 -20.19 5.12
C VAL A 222 -2.37 -21.22 5.07
N PRO A 223 -1.17 -20.92 5.59
CA PRO A 223 -0.08 -21.89 5.69
C PRO A 223 -0.45 -23.17 6.45
N LYS A 224 0.13 -24.30 6.03
CA LYS A 224 -0.24 -25.66 6.41
C LYS A 224 1.01 -26.47 6.76
N GLY A 225 0.84 -27.59 7.46
CA GLY A 225 1.93 -28.54 7.75
C GLY A 225 3.00 -28.02 8.72
N ASP A 226 4.12 -28.73 8.76
CA ASP A 226 5.26 -28.46 9.67
C ASP A 226 6.54 -28.06 8.92
N SER A 227 6.50 -28.02 7.58
CA SER A 227 7.63 -27.69 6.69
C SER A 227 7.40 -26.42 5.87
N PHE A 228 8.48 -25.84 5.35
CA PHE A 228 8.41 -24.64 4.50
C PHE A 228 7.65 -24.92 3.20
N GLU A 229 7.83 -26.09 2.60
CA GLU A 229 7.16 -26.51 1.38
C GLU A 229 5.64 -26.70 1.56
N GLU A 230 5.19 -27.20 2.71
CA GLU A 230 3.76 -27.34 3.04
C GLU A 230 3.11 -26.00 3.42
N ALA A 231 3.90 -25.06 3.94
CA ALA A 231 3.45 -23.74 4.38
C ALA A 231 3.10 -22.80 3.21
N ARG A 232 3.57 -23.07 1.99
CA ARG A 232 3.40 -22.21 0.82
C ARG A 232 2.00 -22.33 0.20
N MET A 233 1.54 -21.21 -0.35
CA MET A 233 0.41 -21.21 -1.27
C MET A 233 0.79 -21.92 -2.58
N THR A 234 -0.03 -22.90 -3.00
CA THR A 234 0.20 -23.63 -4.25
C THR A 234 -0.54 -23.01 -5.43
N TYR A 235 -0.13 -23.32 -6.66
CA TYR A 235 -0.90 -22.95 -7.85
C TYR A 235 -2.31 -23.58 -7.85
N GLN A 236 -2.48 -24.75 -7.22
CA GLN A 236 -3.77 -25.40 -7.02
C GLN A 236 -4.67 -24.64 -6.02
N ASP A 237 -4.11 -24.05 -4.96
CA ASP A 237 -4.85 -23.14 -4.06
C ASP A 237 -5.37 -21.91 -4.83
N VAL A 238 -4.54 -21.32 -5.70
CA VAL A 238 -4.92 -20.19 -6.56
C VAL A 238 -6.04 -20.59 -7.53
N GLN A 239 -5.91 -21.72 -8.24
CA GLN A 239 -6.97 -22.24 -9.14
C GLN A 239 -8.29 -22.46 -8.38
N ALA A 240 -8.24 -23.05 -7.18
CA ALA A 240 -9.42 -23.26 -6.34
C ALA A 240 -10.01 -21.95 -5.77
N ALA A 241 -9.26 -20.84 -5.74
CA ALA A 241 -9.78 -19.52 -5.37
C ALA A 241 -10.43 -18.80 -6.57
N LEU A 242 -9.90 -18.97 -7.79
CA LEU A 242 -10.44 -18.40 -9.03
C LEU A 242 -11.84 -18.91 -9.40
N GLU A 243 -12.23 -20.08 -8.90
CA GLU A 243 -13.63 -20.54 -8.92
C GLU A 243 -14.59 -19.53 -8.26
N LYS A 244 -14.14 -18.87 -7.19
CA LYS A 244 -14.98 -18.15 -6.22
C LYS A 244 -14.91 -16.62 -6.36
N GLY A 245 -13.85 -16.08 -6.97
CA GLY A 245 -13.66 -14.64 -7.20
C GLY A 245 -12.30 -14.32 -7.83
N THR A 246 -11.99 -13.04 -8.02
CA THR A 246 -10.64 -12.58 -8.44
C THR A 246 -9.62 -12.87 -7.35
N VAL A 247 -8.47 -13.40 -7.74
CA VAL A 247 -7.26 -13.51 -6.89
C VAL A 247 -6.41 -12.25 -7.09
N ILE A 248 -5.84 -11.76 -5.99
CA ILE A 248 -5.16 -10.47 -5.86
C ILE A 248 -3.84 -10.71 -5.13
N PHE A 249 -2.73 -10.25 -5.72
CA PHE A 249 -1.43 -10.14 -5.05
C PHE A 249 -1.05 -8.66 -4.95
N ASN A 250 -0.82 -8.17 -3.74
CA ASN A 250 -0.50 -6.77 -3.50
C ASN A 250 1.02 -6.54 -3.53
N ALA A 251 1.48 -5.36 -3.99
CA ALA A 251 2.91 -4.98 -4.07
C ALA A 251 3.81 -6.03 -4.79
N PHE A 252 3.23 -6.75 -5.75
CA PHE A 252 3.72 -8.03 -6.26
C PHE A 252 5.11 -7.94 -6.94
N GLY A 253 5.45 -6.79 -7.54
CA GLY A 253 6.76 -6.53 -8.15
C GLY A 253 7.93 -6.47 -7.16
N ALA A 254 7.67 -6.20 -5.86
CA ALA A 254 8.69 -6.30 -4.82
C ALA A 254 9.09 -7.77 -4.57
N HIS A 255 8.13 -8.68 -4.81
CA HIS A 255 8.27 -10.11 -4.54
C HIS A 255 8.79 -10.90 -5.74
N VAL A 256 8.29 -10.62 -6.95
CA VAL A 256 8.59 -11.40 -8.17
C VAL A 256 9.58 -10.67 -9.09
N PRO A 257 10.82 -11.19 -9.29
CA PRO A 257 11.87 -10.50 -10.04
C PRO A 257 11.51 -10.04 -11.46
N LYS A 258 10.68 -10.79 -12.22
CA LYS A 258 10.25 -10.40 -13.58
C LYS A 258 9.53 -9.04 -13.63
N LEU A 259 8.90 -8.64 -12.51
CA LEU A 259 8.16 -7.39 -12.42
C LEU A 259 8.93 -6.29 -11.68
N ALA A 260 10.13 -6.57 -11.17
CA ALA A 260 10.91 -5.60 -10.41
C ALA A 260 11.38 -4.43 -11.29
N GLU A 261 11.92 -4.74 -12.46
CA GLU A 261 12.38 -3.77 -13.45
C GLU A 261 11.23 -2.93 -14.05
N PRO A 262 10.09 -3.53 -14.49
CA PRO A 262 8.84 -2.81 -14.74
C PRO A 262 8.45 -1.82 -13.64
N CYS A 263 8.53 -2.20 -12.35
CA CYS A 263 8.19 -1.28 -11.25
C CYS A 263 9.24 -0.18 -11.04
N LEU A 264 10.53 -0.48 -11.26
CA LEU A 264 11.59 0.52 -11.23
C LEU A 264 11.40 1.56 -12.35
N ALA A 265 11.07 1.12 -13.56
CA ALA A 265 10.74 1.98 -14.69
C ALA A 265 9.56 2.92 -14.38
N VAL A 266 8.49 2.43 -13.75
CA VAL A 266 7.37 3.28 -13.30
C VAL A 266 7.76 4.22 -12.16
N THR A 267 8.57 3.76 -11.20
CA THR A 267 9.05 4.55 -10.06
C THR A 267 9.91 5.73 -10.55
N ASP A 268 10.87 5.47 -11.44
CA ASP A 268 11.75 6.48 -12.04
C ASP A 268 10.99 7.43 -12.97
N ALA A 269 10.06 6.93 -13.79
CA ALA A 269 9.27 7.78 -14.68
C ALA A 269 8.38 8.77 -13.92
N THR A 270 7.71 8.31 -12.86
CA THR A 270 6.75 9.14 -12.10
C THR A 270 7.39 10.13 -11.12
N ASP A 271 8.64 9.91 -10.69
CA ASP A 271 9.21 10.47 -9.45
C ASP A 271 8.33 10.18 -8.21
N THR A 272 7.62 9.05 -8.17
CA THR A 272 6.79 8.65 -7.01
C THR A 272 7.07 7.21 -6.58
N PRO A 273 7.00 6.88 -5.28
CA PRO A 273 7.21 5.52 -4.82
C PRO A 273 6.01 4.65 -5.25
N ASN A 274 6.21 3.78 -6.24
CA ASN A 274 5.17 2.98 -6.88
C ASN A 274 5.05 1.57 -6.27
N ALA A 275 3.82 1.02 -6.29
CA ALA A 275 3.56 -0.42 -6.23
C ALA A 275 2.78 -0.93 -7.46
N VAL A 276 2.99 -2.21 -7.81
CA VAL A 276 2.13 -2.97 -8.74
C VAL A 276 1.33 -4.04 -8.00
N ASN A 277 0.06 -4.19 -8.37
CA ASN A 277 -0.80 -5.28 -7.92
C ASN A 277 -1.11 -6.22 -9.08
N LEU A 278 -1.03 -7.54 -8.87
CA LEU A 278 -1.45 -8.56 -9.85
C LEU A 278 -2.88 -9.00 -9.57
N TYR A 279 -3.72 -8.98 -10.61
CA TYR A 279 -5.10 -9.41 -10.53
C TYR A 279 -5.42 -10.51 -11.56
N VAL A 280 -5.84 -11.68 -11.05
CA VAL A 280 -6.16 -12.87 -11.84
C VAL A 280 -7.64 -13.22 -11.69
N THR A 281 -8.33 -13.43 -12.81
CA THR A 281 -9.77 -13.76 -12.81
C THR A 281 -10.07 -14.80 -13.88
N ALA A 282 -10.65 -15.93 -13.50
CA ALA A 282 -11.13 -16.93 -14.45
C ALA A 282 -12.22 -16.35 -15.38
N PHE A 283 -12.36 -16.93 -16.57
CA PHE A 283 -13.36 -16.57 -17.58
C PHE A 283 -14.82 -16.66 -17.06
N GLY A 284 -15.75 -15.93 -17.69
CA GLY A 284 -17.18 -16.00 -17.40
C GLY A 284 -17.66 -15.49 -16.04
N LYS A 285 -16.89 -14.66 -15.32
CA LYS A 285 -17.33 -13.97 -14.09
C LYS A 285 -18.08 -12.68 -14.42
N ARG A 286 -19.41 -12.72 -14.33
CA ARG A 286 -20.30 -11.54 -14.50
C ARG A 286 -19.90 -10.33 -13.64
N THR A 287 -19.40 -10.58 -12.44
CA THR A 287 -18.70 -9.56 -11.65
C THR A 287 -17.54 -10.21 -10.93
N SER A 288 -16.39 -9.55 -11.00
CA SER A 288 -15.10 -9.98 -10.47
C SER A 288 -14.63 -9.05 -9.35
N ALA A 289 -14.90 -7.74 -9.50
CA ALA A 289 -14.91 -6.76 -8.41
C ALA A 289 -16.20 -5.92 -8.46
N PRO A 290 -16.97 -5.82 -7.35
CA PRO A 290 -18.13 -4.93 -7.24
C PRO A 290 -17.69 -3.46 -7.29
N PRO A 291 -18.61 -2.48 -7.39
CA PRO A 291 -18.20 -1.08 -7.53
C PRO A 291 -17.49 -0.57 -6.26
N HIS A 292 -16.30 0.00 -6.44
CA HIS A 292 -15.48 0.57 -5.38
C HIS A 292 -14.62 1.73 -5.91
N THR A 293 -14.00 2.50 -5.00
CA THR A 293 -12.98 3.50 -5.32
C THR A 293 -11.63 3.10 -4.71
N ASP A 294 -10.55 3.53 -5.35
CA ASP A 294 -9.17 3.38 -4.86
C ASP A 294 -8.57 4.72 -4.42
N LYS A 295 -7.47 4.63 -3.65
CA LYS A 295 -6.74 5.77 -3.06
C LYS A 295 -5.57 6.24 -3.94
N GLN A 296 -5.48 5.70 -5.14
CA GLN A 296 -4.42 5.95 -6.09
C GLN A 296 -5.03 6.19 -7.44
N ASP A 297 -4.39 7.04 -8.23
CA ASP A 297 -4.56 6.98 -9.68
C ASP A 297 -3.88 5.70 -10.16
N VAL A 298 -4.58 4.90 -10.96
CA VAL A 298 -4.13 3.55 -11.33
C VAL A 298 -4.06 3.37 -12.83
N VAL A 299 -2.97 2.74 -13.28
CA VAL A 299 -2.71 2.35 -14.66
C VAL A 299 -2.82 0.82 -14.75
N VAL A 300 -3.95 0.38 -15.31
CA VAL A 300 -4.28 -1.02 -15.56
C VAL A 300 -3.70 -1.42 -16.90
N VAL A 301 -2.85 -2.45 -16.90
CA VAL A 301 -2.22 -3.05 -18.08
C VAL A 301 -2.73 -4.48 -18.23
N GLN A 302 -3.52 -4.74 -19.27
CA GLN A 302 -4.11 -6.07 -19.51
C GLN A 302 -3.08 -6.97 -20.20
N THR A 303 -2.62 -8.04 -19.53
CA THR A 303 -1.53 -8.89 -20.03
C THR A 303 -1.99 -10.21 -20.66
N SER A 304 -3.15 -10.76 -20.24
CA SER A 304 -3.74 -11.98 -20.81
C SER A 304 -5.25 -12.02 -20.63
N GLY A 305 -5.96 -12.77 -21.48
CA GLY A 305 -7.43 -12.82 -21.49
C GLY A 305 -8.09 -11.47 -21.76
N LYS A 306 -9.40 -11.35 -21.44
CA LYS A 306 -10.17 -10.09 -21.60
C LYS A 306 -10.94 -9.75 -20.32
N LYS A 307 -10.95 -8.47 -19.95
CA LYS A 307 -11.67 -7.95 -18.77
C LYS A 307 -12.63 -6.83 -19.18
N HIS A 308 -13.86 -6.91 -18.70
CA HIS A 308 -14.88 -5.88 -18.92
C HIS A 308 -14.83 -4.87 -17.76
N TRP A 309 -14.66 -3.59 -18.09
CA TRP A 309 -14.50 -2.49 -17.15
C TRP A 309 -15.61 -1.46 -17.32
N ARG A 310 -16.08 -0.89 -16.20
CA ARG A 310 -16.96 0.27 -16.16
C ARG A 310 -16.48 1.24 -15.09
N VAL A 311 -16.27 2.50 -15.48
CA VAL A 311 -15.77 3.59 -14.65
C VAL A 311 -16.79 4.73 -14.68
N TYR A 312 -17.09 5.27 -13.50
CA TYR A 312 -18.11 6.29 -13.29
C TYR A 312 -17.50 7.55 -12.68
N ALA A 313 -18.24 8.66 -12.72
CA ALA A 313 -17.90 9.86 -11.98
C ALA A 313 -17.97 9.62 -10.45
N PRO A 314 -17.12 10.27 -9.64
CA PRO A 314 -17.23 10.25 -8.18
C PRO A 314 -18.60 10.72 -7.69
N THR A 315 -19.20 10.00 -6.74
CA THR A 315 -20.46 10.40 -6.12
C THR A 315 -20.27 11.64 -5.25
N GLU A 316 -21.16 12.62 -5.37
CA GLU A 316 -21.20 13.83 -4.53
C GLU A 316 -20.96 13.51 -3.03
N PRO A 317 -19.83 13.96 -2.45
CA PRO A 317 -19.35 13.51 -1.13
C PRO A 317 -20.31 13.84 0.01
N SER A 318 -21.05 14.96 -0.09
CA SER A 318 -22.01 15.38 0.93
C SER A 318 -23.22 14.45 1.08
N GLN A 319 -23.45 13.53 0.12
CA GLN A 319 -24.46 12.48 0.25
C GLN A 319 -24.09 11.41 1.30
N LYS A 320 -22.79 11.20 1.56
CA LYS A 320 -22.31 10.20 2.53
C LYS A 320 -21.01 10.67 3.20
N PRO A 321 -21.05 11.77 3.98
CA PRO A 321 -19.83 12.44 4.42
C PRO A 321 -18.93 11.57 5.32
N ASN A 322 -19.53 10.66 6.09
CA ASN A 322 -18.80 9.74 6.99
C ASN A 322 -18.18 8.52 6.26
N ALA A 323 -18.21 8.45 4.93
CA ALA A 323 -17.48 7.46 4.15
C ALA A 323 -16.23 8.08 3.52
N ASP A 324 -15.15 7.31 3.48
CA ASP A 324 -13.90 7.68 2.82
C ASP A 324 -14.09 7.69 1.29
N VAL A 325 -13.90 8.84 0.64
CA VAL A 325 -14.07 8.98 -0.83
C VAL A 325 -13.09 8.13 -1.64
N PHE A 326 -11.93 7.79 -1.07
CA PHE A 326 -10.87 6.97 -1.66
C PHE A 326 -10.96 5.48 -1.29
N ALA A 327 -11.93 5.08 -0.47
CA ALA A 327 -12.19 3.69 -0.10
C ALA A 327 -13.68 3.32 -0.11
N ARG A 328 -14.46 3.95 -0.99
CA ARG A 328 -15.88 3.66 -1.19
C ARG A 328 -16.08 2.24 -1.71
N GLY A 329 -17.20 1.63 -1.35
CA GLY A 329 -17.55 0.30 -1.83
C GLY A 329 -16.66 -0.83 -1.30
N LYS A 330 -15.91 -0.61 -0.20
CA LYS A 330 -15.03 -1.61 0.44
C LYS A 330 -15.51 -1.97 1.84
N GLY A 331 -15.34 -3.24 2.23
CA GLY A 331 -15.66 -3.74 3.56
C GLY A 331 -17.13 -3.54 3.95
N THR A 332 -17.39 -2.63 4.90
CA THR A 332 -18.74 -2.26 5.35
C THR A 332 -19.39 -1.14 4.53
N ASP A 333 -18.64 -0.38 3.72
CA ASP A 333 -19.22 0.58 2.78
C ASP A 333 -19.67 -0.14 1.51
N SER A 334 -20.95 -0.04 1.16
CA SER A 334 -21.48 -0.52 -0.12
C SER A 334 -21.72 0.63 -1.09
N LEU A 335 -21.25 0.48 -2.34
CA LEU A 335 -21.53 1.39 -3.45
C LEU A 335 -22.32 0.62 -4.53
N PRO A 336 -23.65 0.50 -4.40
CA PRO A 336 -24.45 -0.32 -5.29
C PRO A 336 -24.66 0.37 -6.64
N LEU A 337 -24.69 -0.42 -7.73
CA LEU A 337 -24.77 0.09 -9.10
C LEU A 337 -25.88 1.11 -9.35
N HIS A 338 -27.06 0.95 -8.75
CA HIS A 338 -28.20 1.88 -8.92
C HIS A 338 -27.98 3.30 -8.33
N VAL A 339 -26.88 3.53 -7.60
CA VAL A 339 -26.45 4.87 -7.15
C VAL A 339 -25.50 5.52 -8.17
N LEU A 340 -24.80 4.72 -8.98
CA LEU A 340 -23.92 5.17 -10.05
C LEU A 340 -24.69 5.31 -11.37
N GLU A 341 -25.43 4.27 -11.74
CA GLU A 341 -26.31 4.15 -12.91
C GLU A 341 -27.63 4.91 -12.69
N THR A 342 -27.54 6.24 -12.47
CA THR A 342 -28.70 7.13 -12.37
C THR A 342 -29.46 7.23 -13.69
N MET A 343 -30.75 7.60 -13.64
CA MET A 343 -31.63 7.58 -14.82
C MET A 343 -31.18 8.52 -15.96
N ASP A 344 -30.43 9.57 -15.63
CA ASP A 344 -29.95 10.57 -16.59
C ASP A 344 -28.69 10.11 -17.36
N GLY A 345 -28.04 9.03 -16.93
CA GLY A 345 -26.98 8.34 -17.68
C GLY A 345 -25.57 8.94 -17.62
N ASP A 346 -25.45 10.26 -17.45
CA ASP A 346 -24.19 11.04 -17.52
C ASP A 346 -23.06 10.58 -16.58
N ASN A 347 -23.36 9.79 -15.55
CA ASN A 347 -22.38 9.28 -14.59
C ASN A 347 -21.43 8.22 -15.17
N LEU A 348 -21.76 7.53 -16.26
CA LEU A 348 -20.91 6.48 -16.85
C LEU A 348 -19.90 7.11 -17.83
N LEU A 349 -18.65 7.24 -17.40
CA LEU A 349 -17.60 7.93 -18.16
C LEU A 349 -16.89 7.00 -19.16
N LEU A 350 -16.76 5.72 -18.80
CA LEU A 350 -16.07 4.71 -19.60
C LEU A 350 -16.68 3.31 -19.37
N GLU A 351 -17.08 2.61 -20.43
CA GLU A 351 -17.42 1.17 -20.43
C GLU A 351 -16.73 0.49 -21.62
N THR A 352 -15.92 -0.54 -21.36
CA THR A 352 -15.17 -1.22 -22.43
C THR A 352 -14.68 -2.61 -22.03
N ASP A 353 -14.28 -3.41 -23.02
CA ASP A 353 -13.43 -4.59 -22.81
C ASP A 353 -11.95 -4.24 -23.10
N LEU A 354 -11.07 -4.53 -22.13
CA LEU A 354 -9.63 -4.55 -22.35
C LEU A 354 -9.20 -5.91 -22.93
N ASN A 355 -8.35 -5.84 -23.95
CA ASN A 355 -7.70 -6.97 -24.59
C ASN A 355 -6.21 -6.99 -24.19
N PRO A 356 -5.46 -8.08 -24.40
CA PRO A 356 -4.02 -8.09 -24.10
C PRO A 356 -3.29 -6.97 -24.84
N GLY A 357 -2.52 -6.17 -24.12
CA GLY A 357 -1.84 -4.98 -24.63
C GLY A 357 -2.59 -3.66 -24.51
N ASP A 358 -3.90 -3.66 -24.17
CA ASP A 358 -4.65 -2.44 -23.88
C ASP A 358 -4.34 -1.91 -22.46
N VAL A 359 -4.37 -0.58 -22.31
CA VAL A 359 -4.14 0.12 -21.04
C VAL A 359 -5.32 1.01 -20.67
N LEU A 360 -5.71 1.03 -19.40
CA LEU A 360 -6.79 1.85 -18.83
C LEU A 360 -6.25 2.66 -17.64
N PHE A 361 -6.43 3.97 -17.67
CA PHE A 361 -6.18 4.87 -16.55
C PHE A 361 -7.47 5.18 -15.80
N ILE A 362 -7.43 5.10 -14.47
CA ILE A 362 -8.55 5.45 -13.57
C ILE A 362 -8.01 6.40 -12.49
N PRO A 363 -8.55 7.62 -12.32
CA PRO A 363 -8.07 8.54 -11.27
C PRO A 363 -8.47 8.10 -9.85
N ALA A 364 -7.76 8.59 -8.84
CA ALA A 364 -8.07 8.30 -7.45
C ALA A 364 -9.50 8.75 -7.08
N GLY A 365 -10.24 7.91 -6.37
CA GLY A 365 -11.63 8.20 -5.98
C GLY A 365 -12.69 7.95 -7.06
N PHE A 366 -12.34 7.50 -8.28
CA PHE A 366 -13.31 7.20 -9.34
C PHE A 366 -13.95 5.80 -9.16
N PRO A 367 -15.29 5.71 -9.02
CA PRO A 367 -15.96 4.43 -8.86
C PRO A 367 -15.80 3.56 -10.09
N HIS A 368 -15.34 2.32 -9.90
CA HIS A 368 -15.22 1.37 -10.99
C HIS A 368 -15.57 -0.06 -10.55
N THR A 369 -15.98 -0.88 -11.53
CA THR A 369 -16.39 -2.27 -11.34
C THR A 369 -15.98 -3.09 -12.54
N THR A 370 -15.76 -4.39 -12.33
CA THR A 370 -15.31 -5.27 -13.41
C THR A 370 -16.03 -6.60 -13.47
N GLY A 371 -16.08 -7.17 -14.67
CA GLY A 371 -16.34 -8.58 -14.94
C GLY A 371 -15.28 -9.14 -15.90
N THR A 372 -15.41 -10.40 -16.29
CA THR A 372 -14.75 -10.94 -17.48
C THR A 372 -15.79 -11.21 -18.55
N VAL A 373 -15.41 -11.14 -19.82
CA VAL A 373 -16.32 -11.43 -20.93
C VAL A 373 -16.91 -12.85 -20.83
N HIS A 374 -18.09 -13.03 -21.42
CA HIS A 374 -18.86 -14.28 -21.42
C HIS A 374 -18.91 -14.98 -22.80
N GLU A 375 -18.40 -14.35 -23.85
CA GLU A 375 -18.55 -14.82 -25.22
C GLU A 375 -17.39 -15.74 -25.63
N GLU A 376 -17.72 -16.92 -26.17
CA GLU A 376 -16.78 -17.96 -26.57
C GLU A 376 -16.15 -17.68 -27.95
N GLU A 377 -15.54 -16.51 -28.12
CA GLU A 377 -14.62 -16.27 -29.23
C GLU A 377 -13.23 -16.86 -28.91
N GLY A 378 -12.48 -17.29 -29.95
CA GLY A 378 -11.18 -17.94 -29.81
C GLY A 378 -11.25 -19.45 -29.51
N ASP A 379 -10.11 -20.13 -29.63
CA ASP A 379 -9.99 -21.59 -29.49
C ASP A 379 -10.48 -22.08 -28.10
N ALA A 380 -10.96 -23.32 -28.02
CA ALA A 380 -11.35 -23.93 -26.74
C ALA A 380 -10.13 -24.41 -25.90
N THR A 381 -8.94 -24.40 -26.49
CA THR A 381 -7.66 -24.78 -25.85
C THR A 381 -6.84 -23.60 -25.34
N GLU A 382 -7.23 -22.36 -25.67
CA GLU A 382 -6.56 -21.14 -25.23
C GLU A 382 -6.96 -20.76 -23.79
N ASP A 383 -6.00 -20.32 -22.97
CA ASP A 383 -6.30 -19.88 -21.59
C ASP A 383 -6.99 -18.52 -21.59
N LYS A 384 -8.31 -18.53 -21.36
CA LYS A 384 -9.16 -17.33 -21.33
C LYS A 384 -9.16 -16.62 -19.96
N THR A 385 -8.26 -17.00 -19.04
CA THR A 385 -8.07 -16.32 -17.75
C THR A 385 -7.62 -14.87 -17.96
N SER A 386 -8.37 -13.94 -17.38
CA SER A 386 -8.01 -12.52 -17.39
C SER A 386 -6.89 -12.26 -16.38
N VAL A 387 -5.74 -11.80 -16.87
CA VAL A 387 -4.59 -11.35 -16.09
C VAL A 387 -4.31 -9.88 -16.43
N HIS A 388 -4.16 -9.05 -15.40
CA HIS A 388 -3.73 -7.66 -15.55
C HIS A 388 -2.84 -7.26 -14.37
N LEU A 389 -1.94 -6.34 -14.66
CA LEU A 389 -1.14 -5.61 -13.69
C LEU A 389 -1.80 -4.25 -13.46
N THR A 390 -1.83 -3.78 -12.22
CA THR A 390 -2.29 -2.43 -11.88
C THR A 390 -1.14 -1.71 -11.22
N PHE A 391 -0.56 -0.72 -11.91
CA PHE A 391 0.50 0.14 -11.38
C PHE A 391 -0.15 1.38 -10.75
N ASN A 392 0.30 1.75 -9.55
CA ASN A 392 -0.24 2.87 -8.79
C ASN A 392 0.60 4.15 -8.95
N ILE A 393 -0.06 5.31 -8.96
CA ILE A 393 0.58 6.59 -8.60
C ILE A 393 0.17 6.86 -7.13
N ASP A 394 1.01 6.41 -6.18
CA ASP A 394 0.69 6.31 -4.75
C ASP A 394 0.78 7.68 -3.98
N THR A 395 0.25 8.78 -4.51
CA THR A 395 0.33 10.13 -3.90
C THR A 395 -0.30 10.19 -2.50
N HIS A 396 -1.62 9.98 -2.38
CA HIS A 396 -2.33 10.03 -1.09
C HIS A 396 -1.89 8.92 -0.13
N VAL A 397 -1.28 7.83 -0.61
CA VAL A 397 -0.77 6.72 0.22
C VAL A 397 0.49 7.11 1.00
N TRP A 398 1.33 7.98 0.40
CA TRP A 398 2.55 8.50 0.99
C TRP A 398 2.38 9.91 1.61
N GLU A 399 1.14 10.32 1.89
CA GLU A 399 0.77 11.58 2.56
C GLU A 399 1.13 12.85 1.73
N LEU A 400 1.32 12.67 0.42
CA LEU A 400 1.62 13.72 -0.56
C LEU A 400 0.34 14.36 -1.10
N ASP A 401 -0.51 14.85 -0.19
CA ASP A 401 -1.76 15.58 -0.50
C ASP A 401 -1.95 16.80 0.43
N TYR A 402 -2.73 17.79 -0.03
CA TYR A 402 -2.90 19.05 0.71
C TYR A 402 -3.60 18.88 2.07
N LEU A 403 -4.40 17.82 2.26
CA LEU A 403 -5.07 17.54 3.52
C LEU A 403 -4.07 17.03 4.58
N ASN A 404 -3.23 16.06 4.24
CA ASN A 404 -2.16 15.58 5.11
C ASN A 404 -1.18 16.70 5.43
N ALA A 405 -0.77 17.49 4.44
CA ALA A 405 0.09 18.65 4.66
C ALA A 405 -0.52 19.67 5.62
N ARG A 406 -1.83 19.97 5.51
CA ARG A 406 -2.54 20.83 6.46
C ARG A 406 -2.61 20.20 7.85
N ARG A 407 -2.92 18.90 7.97
CA ARG A 407 -2.98 18.18 9.26
C ARG A 407 -1.62 18.16 9.97
N LEU A 408 -0.54 17.90 9.25
CA LEU A 408 0.84 17.91 9.76
C LEU A 408 1.26 19.32 10.22
N ALA A 409 0.94 20.36 9.45
CA ALA A 409 1.22 21.75 9.81
C ALA A 409 0.45 22.19 11.07
N LEU A 410 -0.84 21.82 11.20
CA LEU A 410 -1.65 22.11 12.39
C LEU A 410 -1.16 21.36 13.63
N ARG A 411 -0.84 20.06 13.51
CA ARG A 411 -0.25 19.27 14.60
C ARG A 411 1.08 19.89 15.06
N ARG A 412 1.95 20.30 14.13
CA ARG A 412 3.24 20.95 14.41
C ARG A 412 3.08 22.36 15.01
N ALA A 413 2.02 23.08 14.69
CA ALA A 413 1.66 24.32 15.38
C ALA A 413 1.02 24.09 16.78
N ASN A 414 0.75 22.83 17.16
CA ASN A 414 -0.04 22.44 18.32
C ASN A 414 -1.45 23.11 18.31
N ILE A 415 -2.10 23.09 17.14
CA ILE A 415 -3.44 23.62 16.91
C ILE A 415 -4.35 22.45 16.51
N ALA A 416 -5.43 22.26 17.25
CA ALA A 416 -6.44 21.27 16.91
C ALA A 416 -7.24 21.72 15.67
N ASP A 417 -7.48 20.80 14.72
CA ASP A 417 -8.30 21.08 13.54
C ASP A 417 -9.79 21.13 13.90
N ALA A 418 -10.21 22.22 14.53
CA ALA A 418 -11.59 22.45 14.93
C ALA A 418 -12.55 22.59 13.73
N ALA A 419 -12.04 22.83 12.51
CA ALA A 419 -12.82 22.94 11.28
C ALA A 419 -13.20 21.57 10.71
N LEU A 420 -12.24 20.65 10.50
CA LEU A 420 -12.52 19.32 9.94
C LEU A 420 -12.79 18.27 11.03
N GLY A 421 -12.22 18.43 12.22
CA GLY A 421 -12.41 17.52 13.37
C GLY A 421 -11.41 16.37 13.45
N GLN A 422 -10.31 16.47 12.70
CA GLN A 422 -9.20 15.52 12.71
C GLN A 422 -8.32 15.82 13.93
N SER A 423 -8.61 15.15 15.04
CA SER A 423 -8.06 15.46 16.38
C SER A 423 -7.35 14.29 17.05
N ARG A 424 -7.52 13.07 16.50
CA ARG A 424 -6.84 11.83 16.89
C ARG A 424 -5.94 11.38 15.73
N ASP A 425 -5.06 10.42 15.96
CA ASP A 425 -4.18 9.90 14.90
C ASP A 425 -4.92 8.88 14.03
N GLU A 426 -5.73 8.05 14.68
CA GLU A 426 -6.62 7.04 14.12
C GLU A 426 -7.86 7.60 13.37
N ASP A 427 -8.06 8.93 13.35
CA ASP A 427 -9.13 9.55 12.56
C ASP A 427 -8.87 9.37 11.05
N ASN A 428 -9.82 8.76 10.33
CA ASN A 428 -9.78 8.77 8.87
C ASN A 428 -10.08 10.19 8.36
N ILE A 429 -9.04 10.84 7.84
CA ILE A 429 -9.06 12.23 7.40
C ILE A 429 -9.96 12.47 6.18
N TYR A 430 -10.15 11.48 5.32
CA TYR A 430 -10.96 11.58 4.09
C TYR A 430 -12.46 11.35 4.34
N ALA A 431 -12.88 11.39 5.62
CA ALA A 431 -14.25 11.22 6.08
C ALA A 431 -14.67 12.36 7.04
N GLY A 432 -15.97 12.46 7.31
CA GLY A 432 -16.55 13.44 8.21
C GLY A 432 -16.71 14.81 7.57
N ARG A 433 -16.21 15.87 8.21
CA ARG A 433 -16.51 17.27 7.81
C ARG A 433 -15.77 17.75 6.57
N VAL A 434 -14.68 17.09 6.16
CA VAL A 434 -14.04 17.40 4.86
C VAL A 434 -15.02 17.21 3.71
N ASN A 435 -15.80 16.13 3.74
CA ASN A 435 -16.84 15.79 2.77
C ASN A 435 -18.13 16.64 2.91
N GLN A 436 -18.06 17.75 3.65
CA GLN A 436 -19.12 18.76 3.81
C GLN A 436 -18.65 20.17 3.39
N LEU A 437 -17.40 20.30 2.93
CA LEU A 437 -16.89 21.52 2.31
C LEU A 437 -17.58 21.78 0.94
N PRO A 438 -17.60 23.02 0.44
CA PRO A 438 -18.01 23.31 -0.93
C PRO A 438 -17.21 22.49 -1.95
N THR A 439 -17.85 22.00 -3.01
CA THR A 439 -17.30 21.00 -3.95
C THR A 439 -15.91 21.38 -4.51
N ASP A 440 -15.69 22.65 -4.86
CA ASP A 440 -14.39 23.10 -5.37
C ASP A 440 -13.30 23.02 -4.28
N LEU A 441 -13.60 23.50 -3.07
CA LEU A 441 -12.67 23.45 -1.93
C LEU A 441 -12.43 22.03 -1.42
N HIS A 442 -13.43 21.15 -1.54
CA HIS A 442 -13.29 19.70 -1.28
C HIS A 442 -12.29 19.06 -2.23
N ARG A 443 -12.39 19.35 -3.53
CA ARG A 443 -11.41 18.91 -4.53
C ARG A 443 -10.03 19.49 -4.27
N GLU A 444 -9.92 20.79 -3.97
CA GLU A 444 -8.61 21.41 -3.72
C GLU A 444 -7.91 20.86 -2.47
N ILE A 445 -8.61 20.66 -1.33
CA ILE A 445 -7.96 20.12 -0.13
C ILE A 445 -7.63 18.62 -0.25
N LEU A 446 -8.36 17.87 -1.06
CA LEU A 446 -8.08 16.46 -1.33
C LEU A 446 -7.16 16.22 -2.54
N ALA A 447 -6.69 17.28 -3.20
CA ALA A 447 -5.74 17.15 -4.29
C ALA A 447 -4.37 16.67 -3.79
N GLU A 448 -3.78 15.79 -4.58
CA GLU A 448 -2.38 15.39 -4.54
C GLU A 448 -1.42 16.57 -4.76
N PHE A 449 -0.18 16.39 -4.31
CA PHE A 449 0.93 17.26 -4.71
C PHE A 449 1.31 16.99 -6.19
N PRO A 450 1.75 18.01 -6.95
CA PRO A 450 2.12 17.84 -8.36
C PRO A 450 3.19 16.76 -8.58
N LEU A 451 3.02 15.95 -9.61
CA LEU A 451 4.02 14.93 -9.96
C LEU A 451 5.34 15.59 -10.37
N GLY A 452 6.46 15.01 -9.96
CA GLY A 452 7.77 15.68 -10.03
C GLY A 452 8.10 16.57 -8.81
N PHE A 453 7.20 16.76 -7.84
CA PHE A 453 7.54 17.40 -6.55
C PHE A 453 8.72 16.71 -5.83
N LEU A 454 8.84 15.39 -5.95
CA LEU A 454 9.97 14.63 -5.41
C LEU A 454 11.19 14.56 -6.35
N SER A 455 11.19 15.22 -7.51
CA SER A 455 12.40 15.33 -8.34
C SER A 455 13.38 16.36 -7.76
N ASP A 456 14.58 16.47 -8.35
CA ASP A 456 15.56 17.49 -7.95
C ASP A 456 15.21 18.89 -8.47
N ASP A 457 15.53 19.93 -7.70
CA ASP A 457 15.05 21.30 -7.93
C ASP A 457 15.37 21.88 -9.31
N THR A 458 16.52 21.51 -9.89
CA THR A 458 16.93 21.93 -11.24
C THR A 458 16.19 21.20 -12.37
N VAL A 459 15.38 20.18 -12.05
CA VAL A 459 14.52 19.46 -12.99
C VAL A 459 13.06 19.84 -12.73
N ALA A 460 12.63 19.84 -11.46
CA ALA A 460 11.28 20.23 -11.05
C ALA A 460 10.87 21.60 -11.61
N ALA A 461 11.69 22.64 -11.43
CA ALA A 461 11.35 24.02 -11.79
C ALA A 461 11.33 24.29 -13.31
N ASP A 462 12.05 23.48 -14.10
CA ASP A 462 12.03 23.53 -15.57
C ASP A 462 10.90 22.65 -16.16
N PHE A 463 10.31 21.75 -15.36
CA PHE A 463 9.27 20.80 -15.74
C PHE A 463 7.85 21.31 -15.44
N ASP A 464 7.59 21.65 -14.17
CA ASP A 464 6.33 22.24 -13.70
C ASP A 464 6.63 23.27 -12.59
N PRO A 465 6.33 24.57 -12.79
CA PRO A 465 6.55 25.58 -11.75
C PRO A 465 5.75 25.31 -10.47
N ASN A 466 4.63 24.57 -10.56
CA ASN A 466 3.78 24.22 -9.41
C ASN A 466 4.39 23.13 -8.52
N ALA A 467 5.26 22.26 -9.08
CA ALA A 467 6.00 21.23 -8.33
C ALA A 467 7.10 21.79 -7.41
N SER A 468 7.33 23.11 -7.38
CA SER A 468 8.29 23.75 -6.48
C SER A 468 7.76 23.85 -5.04
N VAL A 469 8.65 23.73 -4.04
CA VAL A 469 8.30 23.85 -2.61
C VAL A 469 7.55 25.15 -2.30
N ASP A 470 7.93 26.27 -2.92
CA ASP A 470 7.27 27.56 -2.70
C ASP A 470 5.87 27.63 -3.33
N ALA A 471 5.65 27.00 -4.49
CA ALA A 471 4.32 26.92 -5.11
C ALA A 471 3.37 26.00 -4.33
N VAL A 472 3.82 24.80 -3.94
CA VAL A 472 3.05 23.88 -3.08
C VAL A 472 2.75 24.53 -1.73
N THR A 473 3.72 25.26 -1.14
CA THR A 473 3.49 26.05 0.09
C THR A 473 2.44 27.14 -0.12
N ALA A 474 2.50 27.88 -1.23
CA ALA A 474 1.53 28.93 -1.54
C ALA A 474 0.10 28.35 -1.71
N LYS A 475 -0.03 27.22 -2.42
CA LYS A 475 -1.31 26.54 -2.62
C LYS A 475 -1.86 25.95 -1.31
N LEU A 476 -1.02 25.31 -0.50
CA LEU A 476 -1.37 24.82 0.84
C LEU A 476 -1.91 25.95 1.72
N LYS A 477 -1.27 27.12 1.70
CA LYS A 477 -1.71 28.30 2.47
C LYS A 477 -3.04 28.84 1.95
N GLN A 478 -3.22 28.98 0.63
CA GLN A 478 -4.48 29.39 0.01
C GLN A 478 -5.65 28.50 0.44
N ILE A 479 -5.48 27.18 0.33
CA ILE A 479 -6.53 26.20 0.68
C ILE A 479 -6.78 26.24 2.20
N SER A 480 -5.74 26.32 3.02
CA SER A 480 -5.87 26.34 4.47
C SER A 480 -6.61 27.56 4.99
N GLU A 481 -6.38 28.75 4.41
CA GLU A 481 -7.14 29.97 4.70
C GLU A 481 -8.60 29.85 4.24
N ALA A 482 -8.85 29.21 3.09
CA ALA A 482 -10.21 28.98 2.59
C ALA A 482 -11.01 27.95 3.41
N VAL A 483 -10.34 26.98 4.05
CA VAL A 483 -10.97 26.01 4.97
C VAL A 483 -11.34 26.66 6.30
N ASP A 484 -10.42 27.40 6.93
CA ASP A 484 -10.71 28.17 8.15
C ASP A 484 -9.69 29.34 8.32
N PRO A 485 -10.12 30.61 8.11
CA PRO A 485 -9.24 31.76 8.21
C PRO A 485 -8.66 32.02 9.61
N GLU A 486 -9.31 31.59 10.69
CA GLU A 486 -8.86 31.89 12.06
C GLU A 486 -7.86 30.83 12.55
N ILE A 487 -8.10 29.55 12.23
CA ILE A 487 -7.12 28.47 12.38
C ILE A 487 -5.87 28.77 11.55
N PHE A 488 -6.04 29.23 10.30
CA PHE A 488 -4.92 29.59 9.41
C PHE A 488 -4.02 30.68 10.02
N LYS A 489 -4.61 31.78 10.52
CA LYS A 489 -3.88 32.90 11.16
C LYS A 489 -3.17 32.53 12.46
N ALA A 490 -3.58 31.45 13.11
CA ALA A 490 -2.94 30.97 14.34
C ALA A 490 -1.65 30.17 14.07
N VAL A 491 -1.45 29.66 12.85
CA VAL A 491 -0.22 28.95 12.44
C VAL A 491 0.88 29.95 12.08
N ASP A 492 2.07 29.78 12.64
CA ASP A 492 3.26 30.55 12.27
C ASP A 492 3.63 30.35 10.80
N ASP A 493 3.90 31.43 10.06
CA ASP A 493 4.08 31.39 8.61
C ASP A 493 5.15 30.39 8.12
N SER A 494 6.22 30.19 8.91
CA SER A 494 7.28 29.22 8.58
C SER A 494 6.82 27.76 8.67
N VAL A 495 5.83 27.43 9.51
CA VAL A 495 5.38 26.04 9.73
C VAL A 495 4.80 25.45 8.44
N TRP A 496 4.12 26.27 7.62
CA TRP A 496 3.63 25.84 6.31
C TRP A 496 4.77 25.38 5.39
N LYS A 497 5.85 26.18 5.27
CA LYS A 497 7.00 25.81 4.45
C LYS A 497 7.81 24.66 5.05
N GLU A 498 8.08 24.69 6.36
CA GLU A 498 8.72 23.60 7.10
C GLU A 498 8.02 22.25 6.85
N THR A 499 6.68 22.24 6.73
CA THR A 499 5.89 21.02 6.46
C THR A 499 6.02 20.51 5.03
N VAL A 500 6.02 21.41 4.03
CA VAL A 500 6.25 21.02 2.63
C VAL A 500 7.69 20.53 2.43
N GLU A 501 8.68 21.15 3.10
CA GLU A 501 10.08 20.73 3.07
C GLU A 501 10.30 19.34 3.70
N GLU A 502 9.67 19.05 4.86
CA GLU A 502 9.75 17.72 5.48
C GLU A 502 9.02 16.66 4.65
N LEU A 503 7.81 16.94 4.14
CA LEU A 503 7.07 16.03 3.26
C LEU A 503 7.87 15.66 2.01
N ARG A 504 8.55 16.64 1.40
CA ARG A 504 9.44 16.37 0.25
C ARG A 504 10.64 15.51 0.64
N THR A 505 11.23 15.77 1.80
CA THR A 505 12.38 15.00 2.32
C THR A 505 11.99 13.55 2.60
N LYS A 506 10.85 13.33 3.28
CA LYS A 506 10.33 11.98 3.58
C LYS A 506 9.77 11.28 2.35
N GLY A 507 9.19 12.00 1.41
CA GLY A 507 8.82 11.47 0.09
C GLY A 507 10.05 10.99 -0.71
N LYS A 508 11.15 11.75 -0.73
CA LYS A 508 12.42 11.30 -1.34
C LYS A 508 13.01 10.08 -0.63
N GLU A 509 12.95 10.02 0.70
CA GLU A 509 13.34 8.81 1.45
C GLU A 509 12.48 7.59 1.05
N LEU A 510 11.15 7.73 0.94
CA LEU A 510 10.25 6.66 0.50
C LEU A 510 10.51 6.24 -0.96
N LEU A 511 10.78 7.19 -1.86
CA LEU A 511 11.08 6.96 -3.26
C LEU A 511 12.34 6.08 -3.39
N GLU A 512 13.45 6.50 -2.79
CA GLU A 512 14.71 5.74 -2.81
C GLU A 512 14.56 4.34 -2.16
N ILE A 513 13.71 4.18 -1.14
CA ILE A 513 13.44 2.86 -0.53
C ILE A 513 12.74 1.91 -1.53
N HIS A 514 11.83 2.40 -2.37
CA HIS A 514 11.19 1.57 -3.39
C HIS A 514 12.17 1.22 -4.53
N ARG A 515 13.02 2.17 -4.94
CA ARG A 515 14.07 1.94 -5.95
C ARG A 515 15.08 0.89 -5.47
N ASP A 516 15.61 1.04 -4.26
CA ASP A 516 16.45 0.04 -3.56
C ASP A 516 15.81 -1.36 -3.50
N MET A 517 14.48 -1.43 -3.35
CA MET A 517 13.72 -2.67 -3.21
C MET A 517 13.58 -3.39 -4.56
N TYR A 518 13.30 -2.66 -5.63
CA TYR A 518 13.22 -3.21 -6.98
C TYR A 518 14.60 -3.61 -7.51
N LEU A 519 15.65 -2.81 -7.30
CA LEU A 519 17.03 -3.16 -7.66
C LEU A 519 17.48 -4.47 -7.00
N ALA A 520 17.16 -4.69 -5.72
CA ALA A 520 17.48 -5.95 -5.04
C ALA A 520 16.62 -7.15 -5.49
N ALA A 521 15.43 -6.91 -6.05
CA ALA A 521 14.63 -7.96 -6.68
C ALA A 521 15.14 -8.31 -8.09
N MET A 522 15.65 -7.32 -8.85
CA MET A 522 16.38 -7.55 -10.10
C MET A 522 17.67 -8.36 -9.88
N GLU A 523 18.47 -8.02 -8.86
CA GLU A 523 19.68 -8.76 -8.47
C GLU A 523 19.35 -10.24 -8.17
N GLU A 524 18.31 -10.52 -7.39
CA GLU A 524 17.85 -11.89 -7.12
C GLU A 524 17.36 -12.60 -8.40
N GLY A 525 16.75 -11.87 -9.34
CA GLY A 525 16.39 -12.38 -10.67
C GLY A 525 17.60 -12.83 -11.48
N GLN A 526 18.65 -12.00 -11.55
CA GLN A 526 19.91 -12.32 -12.21
C GLN A 526 20.62 -13.50 -11.54
N ILE A 527 20.65 -13.57 -10.21
CA ILE A 527 21.20 -14.70 -9.46
C ILE A 527 20.42 -15.98 -9.77
N ARG A 528 19.08 -15.94 -9.83
CA ARG A 528 18.25 -17.09 -10.24
C ARG A 528 18.54 -17.54 -11.68
N LYS A 529 18.61 -16.62 -12.66
CA LYS A 529 18.99 -16.93 -14.06
C LYS A 529 20.38 -17.61 -14.10
N ALA A 530 21.36 -17.10 -13.36
CA ALA A 530 22.72 -17.64 -13.32
C ALA A 530 22.82 -19.03 -12.64
N GLU A 531 22.17 -19.23 -11.48
CA GLU A 531 22.10 -20.53 -10.80
C GLU A 531 21.43 -21.60 -11.67
N ASP A 532 20.38 -21.22 -12.38
CA ASP A 532 19.64 -22.10 -13.28
C ASP A 532 20.49 -22.50 -14.50
N ALA A 533 21.20 -21.55 -15.13
CA ALA A 533 22.14 -21.83 -16.21
C ALA A 533 23.29 -22.76 -15.75
N MET A 534 23.85 -22.53 -14.56
CA MET A 534 24.89 -23.39 -13.98
C MET A 534 24.37 -24.81 -13.70
N THR A 535 23.12 -24.97 -13.30
CA THR A 535 22.55 -26.27 -12.87
C THR A 535 21.71 -26.99 -13.92
N ALA A 536 21.46 -26.40 -15.09
CA ALA A 536 20.65 -26.99 -16.17
C ALA A 536 21.11 -28.41 -16.53
N HIS A 537 22.42 -28.66 -16.59
CA HIS A 537 23.01 -29.96 -16.91
C HIS A 537 22.82 -31.05 -15.84
N LEU A 538 22.30 -30.71 -14.65
CA LEU A 538 22.04 -31.62 -13.54
C LEU A 538 20.54 -31.96 -13.39
N GLN A 539 19.67 -31.19 -14.04
CA GLN A 539 18.22 -31.30 -13.90
C GLN A 539 17.69 -32.41 -14.80
N LYS A 540 16.83 -33.27 -14.24
CA LYS A 540 16.06 -34.27 -15.00
C LYS A 540 14.62 -33.80 -15.12
N ASP A 541 14.01 -34.06 -16.27
CA ASP A 541 12.61 -33.71 -16.54
C ASP A 541 11.68 -34.16 -15.40
N GLY A 542 10.89 -33.22 -14.89
CA GLY A 542 9.87 -33.47 -13.86
C GLY A 542 10.35 -33.49 -12.40
N GLN A 543 11.64 -33.31 -12.09
CA GLN A 543 12.05 -33.08 -10.70
C GLN A 543 11.85 -31.61 -10.31
N LYS A 544 10.88 -31.31 -9.42
CA LYS A 544 10.86 -30.03 -8.69
C LYS A 544 12.20 -29.83 -7.98
N ARG A 545 12.77 -28.63 -8.09
CA ARG A 545 14.05 -28.29 -7.44
C ARG A 545 13.84 -28.22 -5.92
N ALA A 546 14.78 -28.79 -5.17
CA ALA A 546 14.79 -28.62 -3.72
C ALA A 546 15.17 -27.18 -3.37
N MET A 547 14.48 -26.57 -2.40
CA MET A 547 14.83 -25.25 -1.90
C MET A 547 16.10 -25.37 -1.04
N THR A 548 17.20 -24.74 -1.46
CA THR A 548 18.46 -24.77 -0.70
C THR A 548 18.43 -23.77 0.46
N GLU A 549 19.31 -23.94 1.45
CA GLU A 549 19.38 -23.01 2.59
C GLU A 549 19.71 -21.58 2.15
N GLU A 550 20.55 -21.44 1.12
CA GLU A 550 20.88 -20.16 0.49
C GLU A 550 19.69 -19.56 -0.25
N ARG A 551 18.93 -20.37 -1.02
CA ARG A 551 17.70 -19.88 -1.69
C ARG A 551 16.63 -19.46 -0.68
N MET A 552 16.43 -20.23 0.40
CA MET A 552 15.50 -19.86 1.48
C MET A 552 15.84 -18.50 2.09
N GLN A 553 17.11 -18.16 2.25
CA GLN A 553 17.53 -16.87 2.84
C GLN A 553 17.32 -15.66 1.90
N ARG A 554 17.06 -15.86 0.60
CA ARG A 554 16.85 -14.79 -0.40
C ARG A 554 15.40 -14.65 -0.89
N LEU A 555 14.48 -15.47 -0.35
CA LEU A 555 13.04 -15.37 -0.58
C LEU A 555 12.51 -13.96 -0.31
N SER A 556 11.47 -13.57 -1.03
CA SER A 556 10.82 -12.26 -0.90
C SER A 556 10.34 -11.97 0.52
N LEU A 557 9.83 -12.98 1.24
CA LEU A 557 9.44 -12.85 2.65
C LEU A 557 10.53 -12.22 3.54
N PHE A 558 11.81 -12.54 3.30
CA PHE A 558 12.94 -11.96 4.04
C PHE A 558 13.54 -10.74 3.31
N ARG A 559 13.63 -10.79 1.97
CA ARG A 559 14.20 -9.72 1.13
C ARG A 559 13.40 -8.43 1.22
N VAL A 560 12.07 -8.52 1.26
CA VAL A 560 11.14 -7.38 1.23
C VAL A 560 10.90 -6.80 2.63
N GLN A 561 10.86 -7.63 3.69
CA GLN A 561 10.58 -7.19 5.07
C GLN A 561 11.46 -6.01 5.50
N ARG A 562 12.77 -6.05 5.20
CA ARG A 562 13.74 -4.99 5.54
C ARG A 562 13.40 -3.62 4.93
N TYR A 563 12.64 -3.57 3.84
CA TYR A 563 12.20 -2.33 3.19
C TYR A 563 10.90 -1.80 3.81
N TYR A 564 9.96 -2.67 4.17
CA TYR A 564 8.81 -2.27 4.99
C TYR A 564 9.24 -1.73 6.37
N GLU A 565 10.30 -2.28 6.96
CA GLU A 565 10.93 -1.75 8.18
C GLU A 565 11.50 -0.33 7.96
N LYS A 566 12.17 -0.06 6.82
CA LYS A 566 12.58 1.31 6.46
C LYS A 566 11.37 2.25 6.28
N ILE A 567 10.35 1.84 5.52
CA ILE A 567 9.13 2.63 5.26
C ILE A 567 8.42 2.99 6.57
N SER A 568 8.29 2.03 7.49
CA SER A 568 7.70 2.23 8.82
C SER A 568 8.49 3.24 9.65
N ALA A 569 9.83 3.17 9.61
CA ALA A 569 10.70 4.14 10.26
C ALA A 569 10.56 5.56 9.67
N VAL A 570 10.43 5.70 8.35
CA VAL A 570 10.22 7.01 7.69
C VAL A 570 8.86 7.61 8.10
N LYS A 571 7.77 6.83 8.09
CA LYS A 571 6.45 7.31 8.53
C LYS A 571 6.43 7.66 10.03
N THR A 572 7.11 6.87 10.86
CA THR A 572 7.25 7.18 12.30
C THR A 572 8.06 8.45 12.53
N ALA A 573 9.10 8.71 11.73
CA ALA A 573 9.89 9.93 11.80
C ALA A 573 9.08 11.18 11.39
N LEU A 574 8.28 11.11 10.31
CA LEU A 574 7.38 12.18 9.90
C LEU A 574 6.32 12.48 10.98
N LEU A 575 5.73 11.44 11.57
CA LEU A 575 4.77 11.59 12.67
C LEU A 575 5.41 12.26 13.89
N GLN A 576 6.58 11.80 14.34
CA GLN A 576 7.31 12.41 15.46
C GLN A 576 7.70 13.87 15.19
N TRP A 577 8.23 14.17 13.99
CA TRP A 577 8.54 15.53 13.55
C TRP A 577 7.32 16.46 13.61
N SER A 578 6.12 15.94 13.34
CA SER A 578 4.88 16.70 13.41
C SER A 578 4.38 16.95 14.84
N TYR A 579 5.01 16.35 15.86
CA TYR A 579 4.83 16.67 17.27
C TYR A 579 5.92 17.58 17.86
N ASP A 580 7.14 17.54 17.32
CA ASP A 580 8.33 18.27 17.84
C ASP A 580 8.31 19.79 17.53
N GLY A 581 7.12 20.38 17.38
CA GLY A 581 6.89 21.76 16.95
C GLY A 581 7.10 22.83 18.03
N LYS A 582 7.17 24.10 17.60
CA LYS A 582 7.44 25.25 18.48
C LYS A 582 6.22 25.61 19.32
N THR A 583 6.24 25.26 20.60
CA THR A 583 5.27 25.74 21.60
C THR A 583 5.42 27.25 21.88
N LYS A 584 4.75 28.10 21.08
CA LYS A 584 4.58 29.51 21.42
C LYS A 584 3.63 29.65 22.60
N GLY A 585 4.21 29.81 23.78
CA GLY A 585 3.51 29.66 25.06
C GLY A 585 2.72 30.88 25.53
N SER A 586 1.79 30.61 26.44
CA SER A 586 1.30 31.57 27.43
C SER A 586 1.92 31.21 28.78
N SER A 587 2.56 32.16 29.45
CA SER A 587 3.11 31.97 30.79
C SER A 587 2.00 32.04 31.84
N GLY A 588 1.27 30.92 32.03
CA GLY A 588 0.30 30.72 33.09
C GLY A 588 0.71 29.61 34.05
N GLU A 589 0.76 29.89 35.34
CA GLU A 589 1.22 28.96 36.38
C GLU A 589 0.21 27.83 36.68
N SER A 590 0.20 26.74 35.90
CA SER A 590 -0.42 25.47 36.37
C SER A 590 0.03 24.19 35.65
N ALA A 591 1.26 24.13 35.10
CA ALA A 591 1.84 22.90 34.57
C ALA A 591 2.28 21.89 35.66
N LYS A 592 1.39 21.56 36.61
CA LYS A 592 1.35 20.18 37.12
C LYS A 592 0.98 19.32 35.93
N ALA A 593 1.74 18.27 35.64
CA ALA A 593 1.52 17.42 34.47
C ALA A 593 0.05 16.97 34.40
N ALA A 594 -0.68 17.54 33.45
CA ALA A 594 -2.08 17.21 33.24
C ALA A 594 -2.11 15.79 32.66
N LEU A 595 -2.80 14.90 33.35
CA LEU A 595 -3.06 13.55 32.85
C LEU A 595 -3.92 13.71 31.57
N PRO A 596 -3.62 13.02 30.45
CA PRO A 596 -4.43 13.09 29.24
C PRO A 596 -5.92 12.85 29.53
N ASP A 597 -6.84 13.47 28.79
CA ASP A 597 -8.29 13.36 29.09
C ASP A 597 -8.81 11.91 29.10
N ASN A 598 -8.11 11.00 28.41
CA ASN A 598 -8.36 9.56 28.38
C ASN A 598 -7.37 8.72 29.24
N TRP A 599 -6.67 9.31 30.23
CA TRP A 599 -5.55 8.69 30.97
C TRP A 599 -5.86 7.28 31.52
N ALA A 600 -7.11 7.01 31.90
CA ALA A 600 -7.56 5.71 32.40
C ALA A 600 -7.38 4.58 31.36
N PHE A 601 -7.41 4.91 30.07
CA PHE A 601 -7.30 3.99 28.93
C PHE A 601 -5.92 4.01 28.24
N VAL A 602 -5.07 5.00 28.50
CA VAL A 602 -3.73 5.11 27.86
C VAL A 602 -2.55 4.93 28.80
N LEU A 603 -2.68 5.12 30.12
CA LEU A 603 -1.54 4.95 31.03
C LEU A 603 -1.19 3.45 31.24
N PRO A 604 0.10 3.10 31.43
CA PRO A 604 0.52 1.71 31.64
C PRO A 604 -0.09 1.09 32.90
N ILE A 605 -0.57 -0.14 32.77
CA ILE A 605 -1.24 -0.90 33.84
C ILE A 605 -0.24 -1.84 34.53
N LYS A 606 -0.31 -1.94 35.86
CA LYS A 606 0.56 -2.78 36.68
C LYS A 606 -0.23 -3.86 37.42
N VAL A 607 0.47 -4.94 37.80
CA VAL A 607 -0.11 -6.02 38.61
C VAL A 607 -0.55 -5.48 39.97
N GLY A 608 -1.81 -5.74 40.34
CA GLY A 608 -2.45 -5.22 41.56
C GLY A 608 -3.23 -3.91 41.38
N ASP A 609 -3.16 -3.25 40.22
CA ASP A 609 -3.95 -2.05 39.97
C ASP A 609 -5.45 -2.33 40.02
N GLN A 610 -6.19 -1.34 40.53
CA GLN A 610 -7.65 -1.35 40.61
C GLN A 610 -8.23 -0.78 39.31
N VAL A 611 -9.07 -1.56 38.65
CA VAL A 611 -9.60 -1.24 37.32
C VAL A 611 -11.10 -1.49 37.23
N GLU A 612 -11.71 -0.87 36.24
CA GLU A 612 -12.99 -1.27 35.67
C GLU A 612 -12.68 -1.99 34.35
N ALA A 613 -13.19 -3.20 34.15
CA ALA A 613 -12.94 -4.01 32.96
C ALA A 613 -14.26 -4.31 32.23
N ASP A 614 -14.28 -4.17 30.90
CA ASP A 614 -15.47 -4.43 30.09
C ASP A 614 -15.73 -5.93 29.97
N LEU A 615 -16.96 -6.35 30.31
CA LEU A 615 -17.46 -7.71 30.12
C LEU A 615 -18.83 -7.66 29.43
N GLY A 616 -18.81 -7.48 28.11
CA GLY A 616 -20.00 -7.57 27.25
C GLY A 616 -20.68 -6.23 26.90
N GLY A 617 -19.93 -5.12 26.91
CA GLY A 617 -20.41 -3.75 26.74
C GLY A 617 -20.74 -3.05 28.06
N ALA A 618 -20.17 -3.53 29.17
CA ALA A 618 -20.41 -3.02 30.51
C ALA A 618 -19.16 -3.19 31.39
N PHE A 619 -18.75 -2.12 32.06
CA PHE A 619 -17.57 -2.10 32.92
C PHE A 619 -17.87 -2.58 34.34
N PHE A 620 -17.11 -3.55 34.84
CA PHE A 620 -17.22 -4.08 36.20
C PHE A 620 -15.91 -3.88 36.98
N PRO A 621 -15.97 -3.59 38.30
CA PRO A 621 -14.76 -3.47 39.13
C PRO A 621 -13.95 -4.77 39.19
N ALA A 622 -12.64 -4.64 39.06
CA ALA A 622 -11.70 -5.76 39.01
C ALA A 622 -10.28 -5.37 39.47
N THR A 623 -9.40 -6.37 39.59
CA THR A 623 -7.98 -6.21 39.93
C THR A 623 -7.08 -6.96 38.96
N ILE A 624 -6.00 -6.33 38.50
CA ILE A 624 -5.05 -6.92 37.54
C ILE A 624 -4.25 -8.04 38.19
N ALA A 625 -4.41 -9.25 37.68
CA ALA A 625 -3.76 -10.47 38.15
C ALA A 625 -2.33 -10.63 37.61
N ARG A 626 -2.14 -10.31 36.32
CA ARG A 626 -0.87 -10.44 35.58
C ARG A 626 -0.91 -9.55 34.34
N VAL A 627 0.22 -8.97 33.99
CA VAL A 627 0.46 -8.32 32.68
C VAL A 627 1.17 -9.36 31.81
N LEU A 628 0.73 -9.56 30.57
CA LEU A 628 1.39 -10.48 29.63
C LEU A 628 2.62 -9.82 28.97
N PRO A 629 3.58 -10.61 28.44
CA PRO A 629 4.76 -10.05 27.77
C PRO A 629 4.39 -9.07 26.65
N ASN A 630 5.20 -8.03 26.48
CA ASN A 630 5.02 -6.95 25.49
C ASN A 630 3.65 -6.23 25.57
N GLU A 631 2.98 -6.25 26.74
CA GLU A 631 1.68 -5.61 27.00
C GLU A 631 0.53 -6.06 26.07
N MET A 632 0.69 -7.19 25.39
CA MET A 632 -0.29 -7.78 24.44
C MET A 632 -1.58 -8.32 25.09
N GLY A 633 -1.80 -8.04 26.38
CA GLY A 633 -3.01 -8.43 27.11
C GLY A 633 -2.80 -8.47 28.62
N TYR A 634 -3.91 -8.46 29.35
CA TYR A 634 -3.95 -8.44 30.81
C TYR A 634 -4.84 -9.56 31.33
N ASP A 635 -4.43 -10.20 32.43
CA ASP A 635 -5.28 -11.10 33.19
C ASP A 635 -5.96 -10.34 34.32
N VAL A 636 -7.26 -10.55 34.49
CA VAL A 636 -8.13 -9.72 35.33
C VAL A 636 -8.93 -10.62 36.27
N ASN A 637 -8.90 -10.36 37.58
CA ASN A 637 -9.82 -10.98 38.54
C ASN A 637 -10.95 -9.99 38.88
N PHE A 638 -12.20 -10.39 38.68
CA PHE A 638 -13.38 -9.64 39.10
C PHE A 638 -13.69 -9.86 40.58
N PHE A 639 -14.46 -8.95 41.20
CA PHE A 639 -14.74 -8.96 42.65
C PHE A 639 -15.75 -10.04 43.10
N ASP A 640 -16.49 -10.63 42.18
CA ASP A 640 -17.36 -11.80 42.37
C ASP A 640 -16.58 -13.14 42.43
N GLY A 641 -15.39 -13.16 41.83
CA GLY A 641 -14.48 -14.31 41.78
C GLY A 641 -14.14 -14.79 40.37
N ASP A 642 -14.83 -14.28 39.35
CA ASP A 642 -14.58 -14.65 37.94
C ASP A 642 -13.28 -14.04 37.41
N LYS A 643 -12.77 -14.62 36.32
CA LYS A 643 -11.43 -14.32 35.79
C LYS A 643 -11.39 -14.35 34.28
N GLU A 644 -10.81 -13.31 33.70
CA GLU A 644 -10.58 -13.18 32.26
C GLU A 644 -9.08 -13.10 31.96
N SER A 645 -8.65 -13.57 30.79
CA SER A 645 -7.22 -13.70 30.45
C SER A 645 -6.91 -13.17 29.05
N GLY A 646 -5.85 -12.38 28.93
CA GLY A 646 -5.48 -11.76 27.65
C GLY A 646 -6.40 -10.61 27.21
N MET A 647 -7.10 -9.96 28.14
CA MET A 647 -7.96 -8.81 27.84
C MET A 647 -7.14 -7.63 27.28
N GLU A 648 -7.62 -7.00 26.21
CA GLU A 648 -6.95 -5.90 25.53
C GLU A 648 -6.88 -4.61 26.36
N ARG A 649 -5.86 -3.77 26.12
CA ARG A 649 -5.68 -2.48 26.83
C ARG A 649 -6.92 -1.58 26.75
N GLY A 650 -7.60 -1.53 25.60
CA GLY A 650 -8.77 -0.67 25.38
C GLY A 650 -10.00 -1.04 26.22
N LEU A 651 -10.10 -2.30 26.66
CA LEU A 651 -11.21 -2.81 27.46
C LEU A 651 -11.03 -2.58 28.97
N ILE A 652 -9.94 -1.92 29.39
CA ILE A 652 -9.58 -1.74 30.79
C ILE A 652 -9.41 -0.26 31.14
N LYS A 653 -10.16 0.19 32.15
CA LYS A 653 -10.23 1.55 32.65
C LYS A 653 -9.56 1.63 34.03
N LEU A 654 -8.42 2.29 34.12
CA LEU A 654 -7.69 2.48 35.37
C LEU A 654 -8.50 3.38 36.33
N LEU A 655 -8.84 2.91 37.54
CA LEU A 655 -9.73 3.65 38.46
C LEU A 655 -9.05 4.80 39.21
N LYS A 656 -7.72 4.82 39.24
CA LYS A 656 -6.90 5.88 39.85
C LYS A 656 -5.67 6.09 38.97
N PRO A 657 -5.21 7.34 38.75
CA PRO A 657 -3.98 7.55 38.01
C PRO A 657 -2.79 7.02 38.84
N PRO A 658 -1.72 6.50 38.19
CA PRO A 658 -0.50 6.17 38.90
C PRO A 658 0.07 7.42 39.57
N GLU A 659 0.63 7.27 40.77
CA GLU A 659 1.35 8.38 41.42
C GLU A 659 2.57 8.75 40.57
N LEU A 660 2.51 9.90 39.89
CA LEU A 660 3.62 10.46 39.13
C LEU A 660 4.80 10.70 40.08
N ALA A 661 5.95 10.12 39.76
CA ALA A 661 7.11 10.06 40.65
C ALA A 661 7.79 11.43 40.85
N GLY A 662 7.20 12.23 41.75
CA GLY A 662 7.67 13.56 42.17
C GLY A 662 8.04 13.60 43.66
N GLY A 663 8.81 12.62 44.13
CA GLY A 663 9.24 12.49 45.53
C GLY A 663 10.64 11.87 45.64
N ASP A 664 11.62 12.70 45.97
CA ASP A 664 13.04 12.31 46.08
C ASP A 664 13.37 11.77 47.49
N ASP A 665 13.36 10.44 47.66
CA ASP A 665 13.97 9.75 48.83
C ASP A 665 14.23 8.23 48.60
N ASP A 666 13.98 7.68 47.40
CA ASP A 666 14.07 6.24 47.10
C ASP A 666 15.52 5.82 46.78
N VAL A 667 16.34 5.74 47.83
CA VAL A 667 17.74 5.29 47.75
C VAL A 667 17.82 3.82 47.34
N ASP A 668 18.39 3.54 46.16
CA ASP A 668 18.62 2.17 45.70
C ASP A 668 19.37 1.31 46.74
N THR A 669 18.73 0.21 47.14
CA THR A 669 19.28 -0.74 48.12
C THR A 669 19.86 -2.01 47.50
N SER A 670 19.78 -2.17 46.17
CA SER A 670 20.19 -3.38 45.42
C SER A 670 21.62 -3.83 45.73
N ASN A 671 22.53 -2.88 45.91
CA ASN A 671 23.96 -3.09 46.15
C ASN A 671 24.38 -2.96 47.63
N MET A 672 23.45 -2.86 48.57
CA MET A 672 23.79 -2.73 50.01
C MET A 672 24.06 -4.08 50.68
N THR A 673 25.15 -4.18 51.45
CA THR A 673 25.39 -5.39 52.25
C THR A 673 24.33 -5.56 53.36
N PRO A 674 24.07 -6.79 53.86
CA PRO A 674 23.08 -7.02 54.92
C PRO A 674 23.27 -6.20 56.21
N LYS A 675 24.52 -5.78 56.53
CA LYS A 675 24.80 -4.87 57.66
C LYS A 675 24.40 -3.42 57.37
N GLN A 676 24.52 -2.95 56.12
CA GLN A 676 24.08 -1.61 55.70
C GLN A 676 22.54 -1.54 55.67
N LEU A 677 21.89 -2.51 55.04
CA LEU A 677 20.41 -2.65 55.02
C LEU A 677 19.81 -2.67 56.44
N LYS A 678 20.43 -3.38 57.38
CA LYS A 678 19.99 -3.42 58.80
C LYS A 678 20.24 -2.12 59.56
N ARG A 679 21.21 -1.29 59.16
CA ARG A 679 21.40 0.07 59.68
C ARG A 679 20.37 1.04 59.09
N TRP A 680 20.16 1.02 57.77
CA TRP A 680 19.22 1.89 57.07
C TRP A 680 17.78 1.70 57.57
N LYS A 681 17.30 0.44 57.65
CA LYS A 681 15.95 0.15 58.20
C LYS A 681 15.79 0.61 59.66
N LYS A 682 16.84 0.57 60.48
CA LYS A 682 16.82 1.07 61.87
C LYS A 682 16.94 2.61 61.98
N ALA A 683 17.40 3.29 60.94
CA ALA A 683 17.35 4.75 60.84
C ALA A 683 15.95 5.23 60.44
N GLN A 684 15.31 4.60 59.45
CA GLN A 684 13.94 4.93 59.06
C GLN A 684 12.92 4.68 60.20
N GLN A 685 13.09 3.60 60.99
CA GLN A 685 12.32 3.36 62.22
C GLN A 685 12.57 4.37 63.37
N LYS A 686 13.40 5.41 63.15
CA LYS A 686 13.59 6.53 64.08
C LYS A 686 13.11 7.88 63.51
N LYS A 687 12.56 7.90 62.29
CA LYS A 687 11.92 9.07 61.64
C LYS A 687 10.37 9.03 61.73
N LYS A 688 9.81 7.95 62.28
CA LYS A 688 8.42 7.85 62.75
C LYS A 688 8.42 7.75 64.28
#